data_AF-A0A1J7J9D2-F1
#
_entry.id   AF-A0A1J7J9D2-F1
#
_cell.length_a   1.000
_cell.length_b   1.000
_cell.length_c   1.000
_cell.angle_alpha   90.00
_cell.angle_beta   90.00
_cell.angle_gamma   90.00
#
_symmetry.space_group_name_H-M   'P 1'
#
loop_
_entity.id
_entity.type
_entity.pdbx_description
1 polymer ?
#
loop_
_entity_poly.entity_id
_entity_poly.type
_entity_poly.pdbx_seq_one_letter_code
_entity_poly.pdbx_strand_id
1 'polypeptide(L)'
;GDIRTAQFLNTLEEPDFLAQLPAFVRPLPSKIAPEDVKYLYTKGALTLPPLELQNALIRAFVEYVHPYMPLVELGAFLNTISSRDGLSGQVSLFLYQAVMFSASAYVESKYLRAAGYTSRRAARKSFFQKTRLLYDFDYESDRLVLVQALLLMTYWYETPDDQKDTWHWMGVAISLAHTIGLHRNPVNSLMPVRKQKLWKRIWWSCFMRDRLIALGMRRPTRIQDGDFDVPMLQVDDFEIEALPEQNELLPAECRVVRDLDMQRQLALMCIEKAKLCVCVSHMLKAQYSVLNRDGMRAGNTTDSTMMLFPNKTLDNVENVHMVDMELMNWFSNLPQICEYRPLTPTDVQNGRATVAVQRNLLHMVYHTTVSALHRPQFLPASQPNAPPVSRQIQEMSRMRVRDAAGQITQMAAELHQFHLERYLPTAGVTVILPAMIIHLLDMKSPLPEVRQKATKGFRQCMKVMEKLRDIYAAADFATGFLDAALRKAAIDVNAQAQNAQQQAVLKSINGAFSTSFAGVHTARSEELSTPPPDNAPYLTATEVSDWCTRNRTLAPRNVEANPAVAGSHSPPHTETQSDGAEGRTPSASGSSTEERDAMDLDMVLGQDEFDWNALTGPNLDFDQWLQFPAEGVNNTDGDFMGMFGTAAPAAAMGKEHVDMDWIESAKDRKPEATVAA
;
A
#
# COMPACT_ATOMS: atom_id res chain seq x y z
N GLY A 1 -62.91 -7.03 -31.00
CA GLY A 1 -62.43 -6.21 -29.87
C GLY A 1 -61.18 -5.40 -30.19
N ASP A 2 -60.30 -5.88 -31.06
CA ASP A 2 -58.95 -6.22 -30.56
C ASP A 2 -57.89 -5.19 -30.95
N ILE A 3 -58.17 -4.38 -31.98
CA ILE A 3 -57.28 -3.30 -32.45
C ILE A 3 -57.08 -2.23 -31.36
N ARG A 4 -58.14 -1.88 -30.60
CA ARG A 4 -58.02 -0.94 -29.47
C ARG A 4 -57.26 -1.54 -28.30
N THR A 5 -57.40 -2.85 -28.05
CA THR A 5 -56.67 -3.54 -26.97
C THR A 5 -55.17 -3.58 -27.26
N ALA A 6 -54.77 -3.88 -28.51
CA ALA A 6 -53.37 -3.83 -28.93
C ALA A 6 -52.78 -2.41 -28.77
N GLN A 7 -53.49 -1.37 -29.22
CA GLN A 7 -53.03 0.00 -29.03
C GLN A 7 -52.93 0.42 -27.55
N PHE A 8 -53.79 -0.10 -26.67
CA PHE A 8 -53.73 0.17 -25.23
C PHE A 8 -52.59 -0.59 -24.52
N LEU A 9 -52.22 -1.77 -25.02
CA LEU A 9 -51.07 -2.53 -24.52
C LEU A 9 -49.73 -1.92 -24.96
N ASN A 10 -49.65 -1.37 -26.18
CA ASN A 10 -48.48 -0.58 -26.59
C ASN A 10 -48.33 0.73 -25.79
N THR A 11 -49.39 1.24 -25.15
CA THR A 11 -49.29 2.34 -24.16
C THR A 11 -48.99 1.87 -22.73
N LEU A 12 -48.68 0.58 -22.55
CA LEU A 12 -48.22 -0.03 -21.29
C LEU A 12 -46.79 -0.60 -21.40
N GLU A 13 -46.08 -0.34 -22.50
CA GLU A 13 -44.62 -0.46 -22.52
C GLU A 13 -44.05 0.53 -21.49
N GLU A 14 -43.22 0.05 -20.55
CA GLU A 14 -42.49 0.94 -19.63
C GLU A 14 -41.69 1.94 -20.51
N PRO A 15 -41.91 3.26 -20.39
CA PRO A 15 -41.26 4.22 -21.29
C PRO A 15 -39.74 4.06 -21.23
N ASP A 16 -39.10 4.10 -22.40
CA ASP A 16 -37.75 3.59 -22.66
C ASP A 16 -36.62 4.47 -22.06
N PHE A 17 -36.64 4.56 -20.73
CA PHE A 17 -35.73 5.31 -19.88
C PHE A 17 -34.52 4.47 -19.41
N LEU A 18 -34.40 3.23 -19.91
CA LEU A 18 -33.33 2.31 -19.55
C LEU A 18 -31.98 2.79 -20.12
N ALA A 19 -31.31 3.63 -19.34
CA ALA A 19 -29.98 4.19 -19.58
C ALA A 19 -29.87 5.16 -20.78
N GLN A 20 -30.65 6.25 -20.77
CA GLN A 20 -30.25 7.47 -21.50
C GLN A 20 -28.95 8.05 -20.90
N LEU A 21 -27.81 7.63 -21.45
CA LEU A 21 -26.49 8.17 -21.10
C LEU A 21 -26.35 9.62 -21.62
N PRO A 22 -25.63 10.51 -20.91
CA PRO A 22 -25.36 11.86 -21.41
C PRO A 22 -24.58 11.83 -22.73
N ALA A 23 -24.86 12.78 -23.63
CA ALA A 23 -24.35 12.74 -25.01
C ALA A 23 -22.82 12.75 -25.17
N PHE A 24 -22.07 13.27 -24.18
CA PHE A 24 -20.60 13.16 -24.12
C PHE A 24 -20.07 11.73 -23.83
N VAL A 25 -20.95 10.78 -23.51
CA VAL A 25 -20.63 9.36 -23.30
C VAL A 25 -21.05 8.58 -24.55
N ARG A 26 -20.24 7.60 -24.97
CA ARG A 26 -20.58 6.70 -26.08
C ARG A 26 -21.93 5.99 -25.81
N PRO A 27 -22.80 5.81 -26.82
CA PRO A 27 -24.07 5.09 -26.65
C PRO A 27 -23.84 3.63 -26.23
N LEU A 28 -24.90 2.98 -25.74
CA LEU A 28 -24.83 1.58 -25.33
C LEU A 28 -24.44 0.67 -26.52
N PRO A 29 -23.53 -0.30 -26.31
CA PRO A 29 -23.20 -1.29 -27.34
C PRO A 29 -24.42 -2.17 -27.65
N SER A 30 -24.82 -2.22 -28.93
CA SER A 30 -25.95 -3.03 -29.43
C SER A 30 -25.77 -4.56 -29.33
N LYS A 31 -24.63 -5.01 -28.77
CA LYS A 31 -24.32 -6.42 -28.50
C LYS A 31 -24.73 -6.90 -27.09
N ILE A 32 -25.16 -5.99 -26.21
CA ILE A 32 -25.60 -6.30 -24.85
C ILE A 32 -27.11 -6.59 -24.88
N ALA A 33 -27.55 -7.67 -24.25
CA ALA A 33 -28.96 -8.06 -24.26
C ALA A 33 -29.82 -7.09 -23.41
N PRO A 34 -31.11 -6.86 -23.74
CA PRO A 34 -31.98 -5.96 -22.96
C PRO A 34 -32.08 -6.31 -21.47
N GLU A 35 -32.07 -7.60 -21.13
CA GLU A 35 -32.02 -8.12 -19.77
C GLU A 35 -30.72 -7.73 -19.04
N ASP A 36 -29.58 -7.78 -19.73
CA ASP A 36 -28.29 -7.35 -19.20
C ASP A 36 -28.23 -5.83 -19.03
N VAL A 37 -28.82 -5.06 -19.96
CA VAL A 37 -28.98 -3.60 -19.81
C VAL A 37 -29.83 -3.27 -18.58
N LYS A 38 -30.96 -3.96 -18.38
CA LYS A 38 -31.81 -3.78 -17.18
C LYS A 38 -31.04 -4.15 -15.91
N TYR A 39 -30.29 -5.25 -15.90
CA TYR A 39 -29.43 -5.63 -14.77
C TYR A 39 -28.32 -4.62 -14.47
N LEU A 40 -27.56 -4.18 -15.49
CA LEU A 40 -26.50 -3.17 -15.35
C LEU A 40 -27.05 -1.81 -14.91
N TYR A 41 -28.28 -1.45 -15.32
CA TYR A 41 -29.00 -0.28 -14.82
C TYR A 41 -29.37 -0.44 -13.34
N THR A 42 -30.01 -1.56 -12.95
CA THR A 42 -30.41 -1.85 -11.56
C THR A 42 -29.21 -1.93 -10.60
N LYS A 43 -28.05 -2.42 -11.06
CA LYS A 43 -26.78 -2.38 -10.29
C LYS A 43 -26.06 -1.03 -10.38
N GLY A 44 -26.61 -0.05 -11.08
CA GLY A 44 -26.07 1.30 -11.21
C GLY A 44 -24.80 1.42 -12.05
N ALA A 45 -24.38 0.39 -12.78
CA ALA A 45 -23.22 0.46 -13.67
C ALA A 45 -23.42 1.50 -14.79
N LEU A 46 -24.67 1.65 -15.23
CA LEU A 46 -25.11 2.64 -16.23
C LEU A 46 -25.47 4.01 -15.65
N THR A 47 -25.26 4.25 -14.34
CA THR A 47 -25.57 5.55 -13.71
C THR A 47 -24.32 6.33 -13.28
N LEU A 48 -24.28 7.60 -13.65
CA LEU A 48 -23.24 8.56 -13.23
C LEU A 48 -23.61 9.18 -11.86
N PRO A 49 -22.63 9.62 -11.05
CA PRO A 49 -22.89 10.33 -9.80
C PRO A 49 -23.44 11.76 -10.04
N PRO A 50 -23.93 12.46 -9.00
CA PRO A 50 -24.34 13.88 -9.10
C PRO A 50 -23.21 14.77 -9.63
N LEU A 51 -23.57 15.86 -10.32
CA LEU A 51 -22.62 16.72 -11.06
C LEU A 51 -21.47 17.26 -10.20
N GLU A 52 -21.74 17.71 -8.97
CA GLU A 52 -20.69 18.16 -8.04
C GLU A 52 -19.67 17.06 -7.74
N LEU A 53 -20.14 15.83 -7.54
CA LEU A 53 -19.27 14.68 -7.30
C LEU A 53 -18.53 14.25 -8.57
N GLN A 54 -19.14 14.36 -9.76
CA GLN A 54 -18.41 14.16 -11.02
C GLN A 54 -17.21 15.11 -11.11
N ASN A 55 -17.44 16.41 -10.94
CA ASN A 55 -16.39 17.43 -11.08
C ASN A 55 -15.32 17.29 -9.99
N ALA A 56 -15.72 16.99 -8.75
CA ALA A 56 -14.79 16.73 -7.65
C ALA A 56 -13.95 15.44 -7.84
N LEU A 57 -14.51 14.39 -8.46
CA LEU A 57 -13.76 13.19 -8.82
C LEU A 57 -12.83 13.42 -10.01
N ILE A 58 -13.26 14.16 -11.05
CA ILE A 58 -12.40 14.50 -12.19
C ILE A 58 -11.22 15.37 -11.72
N ARG A 59 -11.46 16.33 -10.81
CA ARG A 59 -10.39 17.09 -10.14
C ARG A 59 -9.42 16.15 -9.40
N ALA A 60 -9.94 15.24 -8.57
CA ALA A 60 -9.12 14.30 -7.82
C ALA A 60 -8.31 13.33 -8.72
N PHE A 61 -8.85 12.95 -9.89
CA PHE A 61 -8.11 12.20 -10.90
C PHE A 61 -6.94 13.01 -11.48
N VAL A 62 -7.21 14.25 -11.89
CA VAL A 62 -6.23 15.21 -12.43
C VAL A 62 -5.11 15.51 -11.43
N GLU A 63 -5.45 15.72 -10.15
CA GLU A 63 -4.48 16.13 -9.13
C GLU A 63 -3.68 14.95 -8.55
N TYR A 64 -4.22 13.73 -8.46
CA TYR A 64 -3.56 12.64 -7.72
C TYR A 64 -3.45 11.29 -8.44
N VAL A 65 -4.20 11.04 -9.53
CA VAL A 65 -4.12 9.78 -10.29
C VAL A 65 -3.28 9.93 -11.56
N HIS A 66 -3.64 10.87 -12.44
CA HIS A 66 -2.99 11.05 -13.74
C HIS A 66 -1.49 11.36 -13.64
N PRO A 67 -1.01 12.23 -12.72
CA PRO A 67 0.43 12.50 -12.59
C PRO A 67 1.26 11.27 -12.18
N TYR A 68 0.64 10.29 -11.50
CA TYR A 68 1.29 9.04 -11.14
C TYR A 68 1.12 7.95 -12.21
N MET A 69 0.13 8.07 -13.09
CA MET A 69 -0.19 7.07 -14.12
C MET A 69 -0.87 7.76 -15.33
N PRO A 70 -0.08 8.37 -16.25
CA PRO A 70 -0.55 9.33 -17.26
C PRO A 70 -1.15 8.64 -18.51
N LEU A 71 -2.12 7.75 -18.29
CA LEU A 71 -2.61 6.79 -19.28
C LEU A 71 -3.72 7.29 -20.23
N VAL A 72 -4.20 8.54 -20.08
CA VAL A 72 -5.19 9.16 -20.98
C VAL A 72 -4.65 10.45 -21.62
N GLU A 73 -5.26 10.81 -22.75
CA GLU A 73 -5.15 12.13 -23.38
C GLU A 73 -6.04 13.12 -22.61
N LEU A 74 -5.45 13.87 -21.69
CA LEU A 74 -6.17 14.58 -20.64
C LEU A 74 -6.94 15.80 -21.18
N GLY A 75 -6.33 16.57 -22.09
CA GLY A 75 -6.99 17.74 -22.69
C GLY A 75 -8.24 17.34 -23.48
N ALA A 76 -8.14 16.26 -24.27
CA ALA A 76 -9.27 15.72 -25.02
C ALA A 76 -10.37 15.21 -24.08
N PHE A 77 -10.01 14.42 -23.06
CA PHE A 77 -10.96 13.87 -22.08
C PHE A 77 -11.74 14.97 -21.33
N LEU A 78 -11.05 16.01 -20.86
CA LEU A 78 -11.67 17.14 -20.14
C LEU A 78 -12.53 18.01 -21.05
N ASN A 79 -12.12 18.24 -22.31
CA ASN A 79 -12.92 19.02 -23.26
C ASN A 79 -14.21 18.28 -23.64
N THR A 80 -14.14 16.97 -23.92
CA THR A 80 -15.34 16.15 -24.18
C THR A 80 -16.36 16.23 -23.04
N ILE A 81 -15.91 16.07 -21.78
CA ILE A 81 -16.80 16.09 -20.61
C ILE A 81 -17.33 17.50 -20.32
N SER A 82 -16.57 18.55 -20.61
CA SER A 82 -17.02 19.95 -20.45
C SER A 82 -18.08 20.33 -21.49
N SER A 83 -17.95 19.84 -22.72
CA SER A 83 -18.90 20.11 -23.83
C SER A 83 -20.31 19.59 -23.54
N ARG A 84 -20.42 18.43 -22.86
CA ARG A 84 -21.65 17.70 -22.46
C ARG A 84 -22.57 17.21 -23.59
N ASP A 85 -22.61 17.93 -24.70
CA ASP A 85 -23.41 17.74 -25.92
C ASP A 85 -22.97 16.58 -26.83
N GLY A 86 -21.75 16.05 -26.65
CA GLY A 86 -21.16 15.03 -27.53
C GLY A 86 -20.57 15.55 -28.85
N LEU A 87 -20.66 16.87 -29.12
CA LEU A 87 -20.09 17.47 -30.33
C LEU A 87 -18.56 17.52 -30.26
N SER A 88 -18.00 17.70 -29.06
CA SER A 88 -16.55 17.58 -28.79
C SER A 88 -16.08 16.12 -28.60
N GLY A 89 -16.75 15.16 -29.24
CA GLY A 89 -16.46 13.72 -29.15
C GLY A 89 -17.17 12.99 -28.01
N GLN A 90 -16.80 11.72 -27.77
CA GLN A 90 -17.46 10.87 -26.77
C GLN A 90 -16.48 9.97 -26.00
N VAL A 91 -16.61 9.95 -24.66
CA VAL A 91 -15.83 9.07 -23.76
C VAL A 91 -16.49 7.70 -23.59
N SER A 92 -15.69 6.67 -23.34
CA SER A 92 -16.21 5.37 -22.90
C SER A 92 -16.78 5.45 -21.49
N LEU A 93 -17.97 4.87 -21.27
CA LEU A 93 -18.54 4.73 -19.93
C LEU A 93 -17.65 3.88 -19.02
N PHE A 94 -17.02 2.82 -19.54
CA PHE A 94 -16.15 1.94 -18.77
C PHE A 94 -14.93 2.70 -18.24
N LEU A 95 -14.27 3.48 -19.11
CA LEU A 95 -13.18 4.36 -18.70
C LEU A 95 -13.63 5.46 -17.75
N TYR A 96 -14.80 6.05 -17.97
CA TYR A 96 -15.36 7.07 -17.09
C TYR A 96 -15.60 6.53 -15.67
N GLN A 97 -16.25 5.36 -15.53
CA GLN A 97 -16.43 4.71 -14.22
C GLN A 97 -15.07 4.34 -13.58
N ALA A 98 -14.09 3.87 -14.36
CA ALA A 98 -12.74 3.57 -13.86
C ALA A 98 -11.98 4.83 -13.35
N VAL A 99 -12.19 5.98 -14.01
CA VAL A 99 -11.71 7.30 -13.56
C VAL A 99 -12.39 7.69 -12.25
N MET A 100 -13.73 7.61 -12.16
CA MET A 100 -14.47 7.88 -10.91
C MET A 100 -13.99 6.97 -9.76
N PHE A 101 -13.78 5.68 -10.04
CA PHE A 101 -13.25 4.71 -9.08
C PHE A 101 -11.88 5.12 -8.55
N SER A 102 -10.89 5.31 -9.43
CA SER A 102 -9.53 5.64 -9.01
C SER A 102 -9.46 6.97 -8.23
N ALA A 103 -10.23 7.97 -8.64
CA ALA A 103 -10.33 9.27 -7.98
C ALA A 103 -10.95 9.24 -6.58
N SER A 104 -11.85 8.29 -6.31
CA SER A 104 -12.61 8.23 -5.04
C SER A 104 -11.77 7.95 -3.80
N ALA A 105 -10.48 7.63 -3.96
CA ALA A 105 -9.50 7.61 -2.86
C ALA A 105 -9.14 9.01 -2.32
N TYR A 106 -9.19 10.05 -3.16
CA TYR A 106 -8.58 11.36 -2.85
C TYR A 106 -9.60 12.47 -2.61
N VAL A 107 -10.78 12.37 -3.22
CA VAL A 107 -11.87 13.37 -3.13
C VAL A 107 -12.28 13.66 -1.68
N GLU A 108 -12.60 14.92 -1.38
CA GLU A 108 -13.06 15.33 -0.05
C GLU A 108 -14.34 14.61 0.38
N SER A 109 -14.38 14.11 1.61
CA SER A 109 -15.50 13.33 2.15
C SER A 109 -16.83 14.09 2.21
N LYS A 110 -16.83 15.43 2.03
CA LYS A 110 -18.05 16.23 1.92
C LYS A 110 -18.87 15.85 0.68
N TYR A 111 -18.24 15.69 -0.49
CA TYR A 111 -18.92 15.31 -1.73
C TYR A 111 -19.43 13.87 -1.69
N LEU A 112 -18.70 12.97 -1.02
CA LEU A 112 -19.11 11.58 -0.83
C LEU A 112 -20.36 11.47 0.05
N ARG A 113 -20.40 12.20 1.19
CA ARG A 113 -21.57 12.24 2.06
C ARG A 113 -22.78 12.93 1.41
N ALA A 114 -22.56 14.00 0.64
CA ALA A 114 -23.62 14.65 -0.13
C ALA A 114 -24.25 13.71 -1.19
N ALA A 115 -23.47 12.78 -1.74
CA ALA A 115 -23.95 11.71 -2.62
C ALA A 115 -24.42 10.44 -1.88
N GLY A 116 -24.67 10.51 -0.56
CA GLY A 116 -25.23 9.42 0.24
C GLY A 116 -24.25 8.33 0.71
N TYR A 117 -22.94 8.46 0.44
CA TYR A 117 -21.97 7.45 0.88
C TYR A 117 -21.61 7.61 2.37
N THR A 118 -21.76 6.51 3.13
CA THR A 118 -21.42 6.44 4.56
C THR A 118 -19.91 6.59 4.83
N SER A 119 -19.06 6.10 3.93
CA SER A 119 -17.60 6.17 4.05
C SER A 119 -16.91 6.26 2.70
N ARG A 120 -15.62 6.65 2.71
CA ARG A 120 -14.77 6.65 1.51
C ARG A 120 -14.57 5.23 0.95
N ARG A 121 -14.48 4.21 1.81
CA ARG A 121 -14.44 2.80 1.39
C ARG A 121 -15.73 2.37 0.69
N ALA A 122 -16.90 2.73 1.22
CA ALA A 122 -18.19 2.42 0.59
C ALA A 122 -18.31 3.07 -0.81
N ALA A 123 -17.86 4.31 -0.97
CA ALA A 123 -17.79 4.97 -2.28
C ALA A 123 -16.82 4.24 -3.25
N ARG A 124 -15.60 3.91 -2.79
CA ARG A 124 -14.62 3.16 -3.58
C ARG A 124 -15.17 1.81 -4.04
N LYS A 125 -15.85 1.07 -3.16
CA LYS A 125 -16.48 -0.22 -3.45
C LYS A 125 -17.60 -0.10 -4.49
N SER A 126 -18.47 0.90 -4.35
CA SER A 126 -19.52 1.23 -5.33
C SER A 126 -18.93 1.49 -6.73
N PHE A 127 -17.99 2.44 -6.86
CA PHE A 127 -17.41 2.76 -8.16
C PHE A 127 -16.57 1.59 -8.75
N PHE A 128 -15.89 0.80 -7.92
CA PHE A 128 -15.22 -0.42 -8.37
C PHE A 128 -16.22 -1.44 -8.91
N GLN A 129 -17.32 -1.71 -8.20
CA GLN A 129 -18.37 -2.64 -8.63
C GLN A 129 -19.02 -2.19 -9.93
N LYS A 130 -19.36 -0.90 -10.08
CA LYS A 130 -19.85 -0.34 -11.36
C LYS A 130 -18.87 -0.58 -12.51
N THR A 131 -17.59 -0.30 -12.29
CA THR A 131 -16.52 -0.50 -13.29
C THR A 131 -16.36 -1.98 -13.64
N ARG A 132 -16.27 -2.85 -12.62
CA ARG A 132 -16.13 -4.30 -12.78
C ARG A 132 -17.32 -4.92 -13.51
N LEU A 133 -18.55 -4.47 -13.27
CA LEU A 133 -19.73 -4.98 -13.98
C LEU A 133 -19.67 -4.67 -15.48
N LEU A 134 -19.20 -3.48 -15.87
CA LEU A 134 -19.00 -3.17 -17.29
C LEU A 134 -17.88 -4.02 -17.93
N TYR A 135 -16.88 -4.47 -17.15
CA TYR A 135 -15.88 -5.43 -17.63
C TYR A 135 -16.42 -6.87 -17.70
N ASP A 136 -17.05 -7.36 -16.64
CA ASP A 136 -17.55 -8.73 -16.52
C ASP A 136 -18.74 -9.00 -17.50
N PHE A 137 -19.31 -7.96 -18.14
CA PHE A 137 -20.31 -8.01 -19.23
C PHE A 137 -19.74 -7.57 -20.62
N ASP A 138 -18.41 -7.55 -20.80
CA ASP A 138 -17.74 -7.18 -22.06
C ASP A 138 -18.17 -5.81 -22.67
N TYR A 139 -18.58 -4.82 -21.87
CA TYR A 139 -19.19 -3.58 -22.39
C TYR A 139 -18.29 -2.85 -23.41
N GLU A 140 -17.00 -2.71 -23.11
CA GLU A 140 -16.04 -2.03 -24.00
C GLU A 140 -15.35 -3.02 -24.95
N SER A 141 -15.18 -2.63 -26.20
CA SER A 141 -14.50 -3.41 -27.25
C SER A 141 -13.16 -2.80 -27.67
N ASP A 142 -12.94 -1.51 -27.42
CA ASP A 142 -11.66 -0.85 -27.64
C ASP A 142 -10.63 -1.33 -26.61
N ARG A 143 -9.73 -2.22 -27.07
CA ARG A 143 -8.67 -2.82 -26.26
C ARG A 143 -7.71 -1.80 -25.63
N LEU A 144 -7.54 -0.62 -26.23
CA LEU A 144 -6.74 0.44 -25.61
C LEU A 144 -7.44 1.01 -24.37
N VAL A 145 -8.76 1.22 -24.49
CA VAL A 145 -9.62 1.65 -23.39
C VAL A 145 -9.73 0.57 -22.31
N LEU A 146 -9.78 -0.71 -22.70
CA LEU A 146 -9.69 -1.82 -21.75
C LEU A 146 -8.40 -1.75 -20.92
N VAL A 147 -7.22 -1.62 -21.55
CA VAL A 147 -5.94 -1.48 -20.83
C VAL A 147 -5.95 -0.26 -19.91
N GLN A 148 -6.43 0.90 -20.37
CA GLN A 148 -6.54 2.12 -19.57
C GLN A 148 -7.39 1.92 -18.30
N ALA A 149 -8.60 1.35 -18.45
CA ALA A 149 -9.51 1.13 -17.35
C ALA A 149 -9.02 0.01 -16.39
N LEU A 150 -8.45 -1.08 -16.91
CA LEU A 150 -7.88 -2.16 -16.10
C LEU A 150 -6.68 -1.69 -15.27
N LEU A 151 -5.81 -0.83 -15.83
CA LEU A 151 -4.75 -0.17 -15.07
C LEU A 151 -5.31 0.64 -13.90
N LEU A 152 -6.42 1.36 -14.08
CA LEU A 152 -7.11 2.06 -12.97
C LEU A 152 -7.74 1.08 -11.97
N MET A 153 -8.28 -0.07 -12.42
CA MET A 153 -8.80 -1.13 -11.55
C MET A 153 -7.72 -1.76 -10.65
N THR A 154 -6.42 -1.70 -11.00
CA THR A 154 -5.33 -2.13 -10.10
C THR A 154 -5.22 -1.30 -8.81
N TYR A 155 -5.96 -0.20 -8.65
CA TYR A 155 -6.13 0.50 -7.36
C TYR A 155 -7.17 -0.17 -6.42
N TRP A 156 -7.73 -1.33 -6.79
CA TRP A 156 -8.58 -2.14 -5.92
C TRP A 156 -7.80 -3.21 -5.15
N TYR A 157 -8.10 -3.30 -3.85
CA TYR A 157 -7.65 -4.33 -2.92
C TYR A 157 -8.53 -4.25 -1.67
N GLU A 158 -9.31 -5.31 -1.37
CA GLU A 158 -10.16 -5.37 -0.17
C GLU A 158 -9.67 -6.45 0.81
N THR A 159 -9.39 -7.66 0.34
CA THR A 159 -8.87 -8.77 1.16
C THR A 159 -7.63 -9.43 0.54
N PRO A 160 -6.82 -10.16 1.31
CA PRO A 160 -5.70 -10.96 0.77
C PRO A 160 -6.16 -12.06 -0.19
N ASP A 161 -7.35 -12.61 0.06
CA ASP A 161 -7.91 -13.79 -0.60
C ASP A 161 -8.85 -13.44 -1.78
N ASP A 162 -8.90 -12.16 -2.17
CA ASP A 162 -9.61 -11.68 -3.36
C ASP A 162 -9.08 -12.39 -4.63
N GLN A 163 -9.86 -13.30 -5.22
CA GLN A 163 -9.47 -13.98 -6.48
C GLN A 163 -9.22 -13.02 -7.66
N LYS A 164 -9.79 -11.79 -7.59
CA LYS A 164 -9.52 -10.69 -8.52
C LYS A 164 -8.82 -9.53 -7.79
N ASP A 165 -7.68 -9.83 -7.17
CA ASP A 165 -6.81 -8.86 -6.50
C ASP A 165 -6.12 -7.87 -7.47
N THR A 166 -5.28 -6.99 -6.91
CA THR A 166 -4.43 -6.07 -7.68
C THR A 166 -3.55 -6.79 -8.72
N TRP A 167 -2.97 -7.96 -8.40
CA TRP A 167 -2.07 -8.71 -9.29
C TRP A 167 -2.81 -9.47 -10.41
N HIS A 168 -4.08 -9.85 -10.20
CA HIS A 168 -5.01 -10.32 -11.23
C HIS A 168 -5.24 -9.23 -12.28
N TRP A 169 -5.75 -8.06 -11.89
CA TRP A 169 -6.04 -6.97 -12.84
C TRP A 169 -4.80 -6.49 -13.60
N MET A 170 -3.63 -6.48 -12.95
CA MET A 170 -2.35 -6.20 -13.60
C MET A 170 -2.00 -7.23 -14.69
N GLY A 171 -2.31 -8.51 -14.46
CA GLY A 171 -2.13 -9.58 -15.43
C GLY A 171 -3.02 -9.43 -16.67
N VAL A 172 -4.30 -9.11 -16.48
CA VAL A 172 -5.23 -8.85 -17.58
C VAL A 172 -4.80 -7.63 -18.40
N ALA A 173 -4.42 -6.53 -17.72
CA ALA A 173 -3.94 -5.31 -18.37
C ALA A 173 -2.68 -5.55 -19.22
N ILE A 174 -1.71 -6.32 -18.70
CA ILE A 174 -0.48 -6.66 -19.43
C ILE A 174 -0.80 -7.58 -20.62
N SER A 175 -1.64 -8.60 -20.43
CA SER A 175 -2.02 -9.51 -21.52
C SER A 175 -2.60 -8.73 -22.71
N LEU A 176 -3.57 -7.83 -22.47
CA LEU A 176 -4.14 -6.98 -23.51
C LEU A 176 -3.14 -5.96 -24.09
N ALA A 177 -2.26 -5.39 -23.27
CA ALA A 177 -1.20 -4.48 -23.73
C ALA A 177 -0.21 -5.17 -24.70
N HIS A 178 0.14 -6.43 -24.43
CA HIS A 178 0.91 -7.25 -25.38
C HIS A 178 0.09 -7.57 -26.64
N THR A 179 -1.18 -7.98 -26.50
CA THR A 179 -2.08 -8.32 -27.62
C THR A 179 -2.27 -7.18 -28.63
N ILE A 180 -2.19 -5.91 -28.21
CA ILE A 180 -2.29 -4.75 -29.11
C ILE A 180 -0.94 -4.09 -29.44
N GLY A 181 0.18 -4.66 -29.00
CA GLY A 181 1.51 -4.18 -29.37
C GLY A 181 2.03 -2.97 -28.59
N LEU A 182 1.47 -2.62 -27.43
CA LEU A 182 1.99 -1.49 -26.62
C LEU A 182 3.44 -1.71 -26.16
N HIS A 183 3.83 -2.97 -26.01
CA HIS A 183 5.19 -3.42 -25.72
C HIS A 183 6.19 -3.26 -26.87
N ARG A 184 5.78 -2.68 -28.01
CA ARG A 184 6.64 -2.49 -29.19
C ARG A 184 6.92 -1.02 -29.47
N ASN A 185 8.15 -0.72 -29.89
CA ASN A 185 8.62 0.64 -30.17
C ASN A 185 7.71 1.35 -31.21
N PRO A 186 6.97 2.41 -30.83
CA PRO A 186 5.99 3.02 -31.71
C PRO A 186 6.61 3.96 -32.75
N VAL A 187 7.89 4.33 -32.64
CA VAL A 187 8.55 5.33 -33.49
C VAL A 187 8.50 4.98 -34.97
N ASN A 188 8.70 3.70 -35.30
CA ASN A 188 8.70 3.22 -36.69
C ASN A 188 7.28 2.87 -37.21
N SER A 189 6.22 3.18 -36.46
CA SER A 189 4.84 2.88 -36.85
C SER A 189 4.22 3.99 -37.71
N LEU A 190 3.32 3.61 -38.60
CA LEU A 190 2.50 4.55 -39.41
C LEU A 190 1.40 5.26 -38.58
N MET A 191 1.46 5.22 -37.26
CA MET A 191 0.46 5.86 -36.40
C MET A 191 0.76 7.36 -36.21
N PRO A 192 -0.27 8.22 -36.06
CA PRO A 192 -0.07 9.63 -35.71
C PRO A 192 0.76 9.80 -34.44
N VAL A 193 1.68 10.76 -34.43
CA VAL A 193 2.63 10.99 -33.32
C VAL A 193 1.94 11.11 -31.96
N ARG A 194 0.77 11.77 -31.89
CA ARG A 194 -0.04 11.86 -30.67
C ARG A 194 -0.43 10.47 -30.10
N LYS A 195 -0.79 9.53 -30.97
CA LYS A 195 -1.11 8.13 -30.59
C LYS A 195 0.16 7.36 -30.19
N GLN A 196 1.28 7.57 -30.87
CA GLN A 196 2.56 6.95 -30.49
C GLN A 196 2.97 7.35 -29.06
N LYS A 197 2.89 8.65 -28.75
CA LYS A 197 3.16 9.21 -27.42
C LYS A 197 2.24 8.62 -26.34
N LEU A 198 0.92 8.59 -26.60
CA LEU A 198 -0.05 7.94 -25.70
C LEU A 198 0.29 6.46 -25.43
N TRP A 199 0.59 5.68 -26.48
CA TRP A 199 0.93 4.26 -26.35
C TRP A 199 2.19 4.06 -25.49
N LYS A 200 3.21 4.90 -25.69
CA LYS A 200 4.44 4.92 -24.88
C LYS A 200 4.14 5.25 -23.40
N ARG A 201 3.28 6.24 -23.12
CA ARG A 201 2.84 6.57 -21.74
C ARG A 201 2.05 5.43 -21.08
N ILE A 202 1.19 4.74 -21.83
CA ILE A 202 0.42 3.59 -21.31
C ILE A 202 1.36 2.39 -21.04
N TRP A 203 2.31 2.09 -21.93
CA TRP A 203 3.28 1.01 -21.69
C TRP A 203 4.11 1.24 -20.44
N TRP A 204 4.70 2.44 -20.29
CA TRP A 204 5.45 2.77 -19.09
C TRP A 204 4.57 2.84 -17.84
N SER A 205 3.27 3.14 -17.97
CA SER A 205 2.29 2.99 -16.88
C SER A 205 2.10 1.52 -16.47
N CYS A 206 2.03 0.58 -17.42
CA CYS A 206 2.02 -0.86 -17.13
C CYS A 206 3.31 -1.28 -16.40
N PHE A 207 4.48 -0.90 -16.93
CA PHE A 207 5.79 -1.25 -16.37
C PHE A 207 5.94 -0.73 -14.94
N MET A 208 5.76 0.58 -14.72
CA MET A 208 5.85 1.17 -13.38
C MET A 208 4.89 0.51 -12.40
N ARG A 209 3.65 0.22 -12.81
CA ARG A 209 2.65 -0.38 -11.91
C ARG A 209 2.99 -1.82 -11.55
N ASP A 210 3.46 -2.64 -12.50
CA ASP A 210 3.94 -4.00 -12.25
C ASP A 210 5.10 -4.03 -11.23
N ARG A 211 6.11 -3.15 -11.40
CA ARG A 211 7.24 -3.07 -10.46
C ARG A 211 6.84 -2.60 -9.05
N LEU A 212 5.94 -1.61 -8.96
CA LEU A 212 5.43 -1.10 -7.68
C LEU A 212 4.53 -2.12 -6.95
N ILE A 213 3.77 -2.94 -7.69
CA ILE A 213 3.01 -4.08 -7.14
C ILE A 213 3.97 -5.15 -6.62
N ALA A 214 4.99 -5.52 -7.38
CA ALA A 214 6.00 -6.50 -6.97
C ALA A 214 6.73 -6.09 -5.68
N LEU A 215 7.14 -4.82 -5.59
CA LEU A 215 7.80 -4.24 -4.42
C LEU A 215 6.93 -4.30 -3.14
N GLY A 216 5.62 -4.14 -3.27
CA GLY A 216 4.69 -4.11 -2.14
C GLY A 216 4.10 -5.47 -1.75
N MET A 217 3.71 -6.27 -2.74
CA MET A 217 2.97 -7.53 -2.55
C MET A 217 3.87 -8.78 -2.62
N ARG A 218 5.19 -8.62 -2.80
CA ARG A 218 6.15 -9.73 -3.01
C ARG A 218 5.72 -10.69 -4.13
N ARG A 219 4.99 -10.19 -5.13
CA ARG A 219 4.64 -10.96 -6.32
C ARG A 219 5.75 -10.83 -7.36
N PRO A 220 6.07 -11.88 -8.13
CA PRO A 220 6.98 -11.73 -9.26
C PRO A 220 6.39 -10.78 -10.31
N THR A 221 7.28 -9.97 -10.87
CA THR A 221 7.00 -9.05 -11.97
C THR A 221 6.60 -9.80 -13.23
N ARG A 222 5.57 -9.32 -13.94
CA ARG A 222 5.01 -9.99 -15.12
C ARG A 222 5.73 -9.64 -16.43
N ILE A 223 6.23 -8.41 -16.57
CA ILE A 223 6.97 -7.96 -17.78
C ILE A 223 8.45 -8.31 -17.63
N GLN A 224 9.07 -9.08 -18.54
CA GLN A 224 10.52 -9.28 -18.51
C GLN A 224 11.24 -8.21 -19.35
N ASP A 225 12.47 -7.88 -18.95
CA ASP A 225 13.24 -6.78 -19.55
C ASP A 225 13.70 -7.05 -21.00
N GLY A 226 13.53 -8.28 -21.50
CA GLY A 226 13.75 -8.66 -22.90
C GLY A 226 12.48 -8.71 -23.76
N ASP A 227 11.29 -8.55 -23.16
CA ASP A 227 10.02 -8.73 -23.88
C ASP A 227 9.62 -7.49 -24.72
N PHE A 228 10.20 -6.32 -24.43
CA PHE A 228 9.81 -5.02 -24.99
C PHE A 228 11.00 -4.19 -25.49
N ASP A 229 10.75 -3.34 -26.48
CA ASP A 229 11.75 -2.41 -27.07
C ASP A 229 11.31 -0.94 -27.04
N VAL A 230 10.28 -0.62 -26.23
CA VAL A 230 9.73 0.73 -26.07
C VAL A 230 10.78 1.66 -25.42
N PRO A 231 11.17 2.77 -26.09
CA PRO A 231 12.18 3.69 -25.54
C PRO A 231 11.69 4.40 -24.28
N MET A 232 12.63 4.84 -23.44
CA MET A 232 12.35 5.60 -22.20
C MET A 232 11.53 6.87 -22.48
N LEU A 233 10.68 7.24 -21.51
CA LEU A 233 9.87 8.46 -21.57
C LEU A 233 10.73 9.73 -21.68
N GLN A 234 10.21 10.70 -22.44
CA GLN A 234 10.76 12.03 -22.63
C GLN A 234 9.65 13.06 -22.34
N VAL A 235 10.03 14.31 -22.04
CA VAL A 235 9.08 15.38 -21.68
C VAL A 235 8.00 15.56 -22.76
N ASP A 236 8.43 15.49 -24.02
CA ASP A 236 7.57 15.62 -25.20
C ASP A 236 6.51 14.52 -25.32
N ASP A 237 6.61 13.38 -24.62
CA ASP A 237 5.58 12.33 -24.65
C ASP A 237 4.28 12.75 -23.91
N PHE A 238 4.33 13.83 -23.14
CA PHE A 238 3.25 14.32 -22.29
C PHE A 238 2.53 15.51 -22.95
N GLU A 239 1.23 15.66 -22.64
CA GLU A 239 0.45 16.85 -22.99
C GLU A 239 0.79 17.99 -22.02
N ILE A 240 1.78 18.82 -22.39
CA ILE A 240 2.09 20.07 -21.67
C ILE A 240 1.38 21.22 -22.41
N GLU A 241 0.10 21.39 -22.09
CA GLU A 241 -0.81 22.36 -22.70
C GLU A 241 -1.76 22.89 -21.62
N ALA A 242 -2.08 24.18 -21.68
CA ALA A 242 -3.02 24.81 -20.75
C ALA A 242 -4.45 24.54 -21.23
N LEU A 243 -5.29 24.02 -20.36
CA LEU A 243 -6.71 23.80 -20.63
C LEU A 243 -7.39 25.15 -20.93
N PRO A 244 -8.16 25.28 -22.02
CA PRO A 244 -8.78 26.55 -22.41
C PRO A 244 -9.62 27.17 -21.29
N GLU A 245 -9.62 28.50 -21.18
CA GLU A 245 -10.33 29.22 -20.12
C GLU A 245 -11.85 28.97 -20.14
N GLN A 246 -12.40 28.63 -21.30
CA GLN A 246 -13.81 28.27 -21.51
C GLN A 246 -14.17 26.89 -20.93
N ASN A 247 -13.19 26.09 -20.47
CA ASN A 247 -13.44 24.81 -19.82
C ASN A 247 -13.61 25.01 -18.30
N GLU A 248 -14.85 25.23 -17.89
CA GLU A 248 -15.26 25.45 -16.51
C GLU A 248 -15.43 24.15 -15.68
N LEU A 249 -15.15 22.97 -16.28
CA LEU A 249 -15.29 21.66 -15.60
C LEU A 249 -14.44 21.54 -14.32
N LEU A 250 -13.33 22.29 -14.26
CA LEU A 250 -12.37 22.29 -13.14
C LEU A 250 -12.12 23.71 -12.63
N PRO A 251 -12.28 23.97 -11.31
CA PRO A 251 -12.15 25.31 -10.74
C PRO A 251 -10.69 25.82 -10.79
N ALA A 252 -10.50 27.12 -10.54
CA ALA A 252 -9.23 27.82 -10.77
C ALA A 252 -8.06 27.30 -9.93
N GLU A 253 -8.33 26.76 -8.73
CA GLU A 253 -7.30 26.19 -7.84
C GLU A 253 -6.78 24.82 -8.32
N CYS A 254 -7.42 24.20 -9.32
CA CYS A 254 -6.91 22.99 -9.99
C CYS A 254 -5.77 23.38 -10.95
N ARG A 255 -4.61 23.72 -10.39
CA ARG A 255 -3.48 24.30 -11.14
C ARG A 255 -2.84 23.35 -12.15
N VAL A 256 -2.92 22.03 -11.95
CA VAL A 256 -2.31 21.00 -12.83
C VAL A 256 -2.72 21.18 -14.30
N VAL A 257 -3.94 21.64 -14.58
CA VAL A 257 -4.43 21.82 -15.96
C VAL A 257 -4.17 23.22 -16.55
N ARG A 258 -3.57 24.15 -15.81
CA ARG A 258 -3.34 25.54 -16.24
C ARG A 258 -1.91 26.06 -16.02
N ASP A 259 -1.08 25.34 -15.27
CA ASP A 259 0.28 25.72 -14.89
C ASP A 259 1.30 24.83 -15.63
N LEU A 260 1.83 25.33 -16.75
CA LEU A 260 2.70 24.55 -17.66
C LEU A 260 4.02 24.09 -16.99
N ASP A 261 4.53 24.87 -16.03
CA ASP A 261 5.71 24.48 -15.26
C ASP A 261 5.37 23.33 -14.31
N MET A 262 4.22 23.40 -13.63
CA MET A 262 3.71 22.30 -12.82
C MET A 262 3.51 21.02 -13.64
N GLN A 263 2.96 21.10 -14.85
CA GLN A 263 2.84 19.97 -15.77
C GLN A 263 4.22 19.38 -16.14
N ARG A 264 5.18 20.24 -16.46
CA ARG A 264 6.56 19.83 -16.80
C ARG A 264 7.27 19.15 -15.64
N GLN A 265 7.09 19.66 -14.42
CA GLN A 265 7.63 19.04 -13.20
C GLN A 265 7.05 17.63 -12.99
N LEU A 266 5.74 17.46 -13.16
CA LEU A 266 5.07 16.16 -12.99
C LEU A 266 5.44 15.16 -14.09
N ALA A 267 5.61 15.61 -15.34
CA ALA A 267 6.13 14.79 -16.44
C ALA A 267 7.55 14.27 -16.14
N LEU A 268 8.43 15.14 -15.65
CA LEU A 268 9.80 14.77 -15.26
C LEU A 268 9.84 13.84 -14.05
N MET A 269 9.01 14.04 -13.02
CA MET A 269 8.88 13.10 -11.90
C MET A 269 8.37 11.72 -12.37
N CYS A 270 7.50 11.67 -13.38
CA CYS A 270 7.04 10.42 -13.98
C CYS A 270 8.15 9.71 -14.78
N ILE A 271 9.00 10.46 -15.51
CA ILE A 271 10.20 9.92 -16.19
C ILE A 271 11.20 9.35 -15.18
N GLU A 272 11.49 10.07 -14.09
CA GLU A 272 12.40 9.58 -13.05
C GLU A 272 11.81 8.38 -12.29
N LYS A 273 10.49 8.32 -12.09
CA LYS A 273 9.83 7.12 -11.55
C LYS A 273 9.94 5.92 -12.49
N ALA A 274 9.86 6.13 -13.81
CA ALA A 274 10.03 5.06 -14.80
C ALA A 274 11.44 4.48 -14.76
N LYS A 275 12.47 5.34 -14.71
CA LYS A 275 13.87 4.94 -14.49
C LYS A 275 14.06 4.19 -13.17
N LEU A 276 13.55 4.73 -12.05
CA LEU A 276 13.64 4.07 -10.74
C LEU A 276 12.98 2.67 -10.75
N CYS A 277 11.90 2.48 -11.51
CA CYS A 277 11.29 1.16 -11.68
C CYS A 277 12.19 0.17 -12.44
N VAL A 278 13.11 0.64 -13.31
CA VAL A 278 14.16 -0.23 -13.89
C VAL A 278 15.12 -0.69 -12.79
N CYS A 279 15.60 0.21 -11.93
CA CYS A 279 16.44 -0.15 -10.79
C CYS A 279 15.73 -1.10 -9.80
N VAL A 280 14.41 -0.94 -9.59
CA VAL A 280 13.57 -1.92 -8.84
C VAL A 280 13.59 -3.30 -9.51
N SER A 281 13.59 -3.37 -10.84
CA SER A 281 13.67 -4.63 -11.60
C SER A 281 14.98 -5.36 -11.30
N HIS A 282 16.10 -4.65 -11.30
CA HIS A 282 17.42 -5.21 -10.99
C HIS A 282 17.54 -5.59 -9.51
N MET A 283 17.02 -4.77 -8.59
CA MET A 283 16.94 -5.08 -7.15
C MET A 283 16.16 -6.38 -6.89
N LEU A 284 14.98 -6.52 -7.49
CA LEU A 284 14.17 -7.73 -7.35
C LEU A 284 14.92 -8.96 -7.88
N LYS A 285 15.59 -8.86 -9.04
CA LYS A 285 16.40 -9.96 -9.61
C LYS A 285 17.64 -10.30 -8.78
N ALA A 286 18.30 -9.31 -8.18
CA ALA A 286 19.52 -9.51 -7.40
C ALA A 286 19.26 -10.16 -6.03
N GLN A 287 18.13 -9.83 -5.39
CA GLN A 287 17.83 -10.22 -4.00
C GLN A 287 16.61 -11.11 -3.80
N TYR A 288 15.84 -11.43 -4.84
CA TYR A 288 14.62 -12.24 -4.71
C TYR A 288 14.48 -13.27 -5.82
N SER A 289 14.04 -14.47 -5.45
CA SER A 289 13.69 -15.54 -6.38
C SER A 289 12.26 -16.02 -6.17
N VAL A 290 11.67 -16.61 -7.21
CA VAL A 290 10.49 -17.48 -7.03
C VAL A 290 11.01 -18.83 -6.56
N LEU A 291 10.47 -19.35 -5.46
CA LEU A 291 10.98 -20.59 -4.86
C LEU A 291 10.75 -21.79 -5.81
N ASN A 292 11.80 -22.55 -6.10
CA ASN A 292 11.63 -23.90 -6.65
C ASN A 292 11.17 -24.85 -5.54
N ARG A 293 10.46 -25.91 -5.94
CA ARG A 293 9.45 -26.60 -5.12
C ARG A 293 10.01 -27.66 -4.15
N ASP A 294 11.27 -27.54 -3.75
CA ASP A 294 12.02 -28.58 -3.06
C ASP A 294 11.69 -28.64 -1.55
N GLY A 295 10.53 -29.21 -1.23
CA GLY A 295 10.14 -29.60 0.13
C GLY A 295 8.67 -29.37 0.49
N MET A 296 8.01 -28.40 -0.14
CA MET A 296 6.58 -28.15 0.11
C MET A 296 5.71 -29.23 -0.57
N ARG A 297 5.08 -30.08 0.25
CA ARG A 297 3.94 -30.91 -0.18
C ARG A 297 2.87 -30.00 -0.79
N ALA A 298 2.24 -30.45 -1.87
CA ALA A 298 1.09 -29.74 -2.43
C ALA A 298 -0.08 -29.82 -1.44
N GLY A 299 -0.45 -28.67 -0.86
CA GLY A 299 -1.66 -28.53 -0.05
C GLY A 299 -2.92 -28.38 -0.89
N ASN A 300 -3.94 -27.82 -0.25
CA ASN A 300 -5.12 -27.22 -0.86
C ASN A 300 -4.76 -26.16 -1.93
N THR A 301 -5.69 -25.94 -2.87
CA THR A 301 -5.52 -25.00 -4.00
C THR A 301 -6.03 -23.59 -3.69
N THR A 302 -6.37 -23.31 -2.43
CA THR A 302 -6.70 -21.96 -1.92
C THR A 302 -5.46 -21.08 -1.81
N ASP A 303 -4.33 -21.67 -1.46
CA ASP A 303 -3.18 -20.94 -0.94
C ASP A 303 -2.29 -20.41 -2.07
N SER A 304 -1.91 -19.13 -1.99
CA SER A 304 -1.28 -18.43 -3.11
C SER A 304 0.22 -18.69 -3.22
N THR A 305 0.60 -19.83 -3.80
CA THR A 305 1.99 -20.34 -3.88
C THR A 305 3.01 -19.46 -4.62
N MET A 306 2.60 -18.55 -5.52
CA MET A 306 3.52 -17.75 -6.34
C MET A 306 3.96 -16.44 -5.64
N MET A 307 5.12 -16.48 -4.99
CA MET A 307 5.71 -15.36 -4.25
C MET A 307 7.23 -15.24 -4.47
N LEU A 308 7.76 -14.04 -4.19
CA LEU A 308 9.18 -13.71 -4.13
C LEU A 308 9.74 -13.92 -2.73
N PHE A 309 10.79 -14.72 -2.63
CA PHE A 309 11.49 -15.02 -1.40
C PHE A 309 12.87 -14.35 -1.40
N PRO A 310 13.32 -13.74 -0.29
CA PRO A 310 14.65 -13.17 -0.19
C PRO A 310 15.73 -14.23 -0.41
N ASN A 311 16.73 -13.93 -1.24
CA ASN A 311 17.96 -14.73 -1.25
C ASN A 311 18.68 -14.55 0.10
N LYS A 312 18.95 -15.67 0.79
CA LYS A 312 19.62 -15.69 2.09
C LYS A 312 21.12 -15.99 1.97
N THR A 313 21.64 -16.35 0.79
CA THR A 313 23.08 -16.62 0.61
C THR A 313 23.87 -15.33 0.35
N LEU A 314 25.17 -15.36 0.65
CA LEU A 314 26.07 -14.21 0.47
C LEU A 314 26.75 -14.19 -0.91
N ASP A 315 26.42 -15.15 -1.78
CA ASP A 315 27.07 -15.34 -3.08
C ASP A 315 26.65 -14.26 -4.11
N ASN A 316 25.62 -13.46 -3.78
CA ASN A 316 25.11 -12.38 -4.61
C ASN A 316 25.68 -10.99 -4.28
N VAL A 317 26.65 -10.87 -3.36
CA VAL A 317 27.16 -9.57 -2.86
C VAL A 317 27.58 -8.61 -3.97
N GLU A 318 28.19 -9.09 -5.06
CA GLU A 318 28.57 -8.26 -6.20
C GLU A 318 27.34 -7.66 -6.92
N ASN A 319 26.30 -8.47 -7.16
CA ASN A 319 25.04 -8.01 -7.73
C ASN A 319 24.35 -6.97 -6.82
N VAL A 320 24.41 -7.18 -5.50
CA VAL A 320 23.88 -6.23 -4.50
C VAL A 320 24.63 -4.91 -4.55
N HIS A 321 25.96 -4.93 -4.68
CA HIS A 321 26.77 -3.72 -4.82
C HIS A 321 26.53 -3.00 -6.16
N MET A 322 26.40 -3.72 -7.28
CA MET A 322 26.10 -3.12 -8.58
C MET A 322 24.77 -2.37 -8.57
N VAL A 323 23.70 -2.97 -8.04
CA VAL A 323 22.38 -2.32 -7.95
C VAL A 323 22.39 -1.16 -6.95
N ASP A 324 23.18 -1.24 -5.88
CA ASP A 324 23.36 -0.11 -4.96
C ASP A 324 24.05 1.09 -5.65
N MET A 325 25.09 0.84 -6.46
CA MET A 325 25.74 1.87 -7.25
C MET A 325 24.82 2.43 -8.35
N GLU A 326 23.97 1.59 -8.97
CA GLU A 326 22.93 2.04 -9.91
C GLU A 326 21.93 2.99 -9.24
N LEU A 327 21.43 2.62 -8.05
CA LEU A 327 20.50 3.42 -7.25
C LEU A 327 21.14 4.75 -6.82
N MET A 328 22.37 4.73 -6.31
CA MET A 328 23.10 5.95 -5.96
C MET A 328 23.34 6.85 -7.17
N ASN A 329 23.69 6.27 -8.33
CA ASN A 329 23.87 7.00 -9.58
C ASN A 329 22.54 7.58 -10.12
N TRP A 330 21.42 6.89 -9.96
CA TRP A 330 20.11 7.46 -10.28
C TRP A 330 19.81 8.67 -9.38
N PHE A 331 20.03 8.53 -8.07
CA PHE A 331 19.76 9.59 -7.09
C PHE A 331 20.64 10.83 -7.31
N SER A 332 21.92 10.66 -7.64
CA SER A 332 22.86 11.77 -7.88
C SER A 332 22.69 12.48 -9.23
N ASN A 333 21.97 11.87 -10.18
CA ASN A 333 21.69 12.45 -11.51
C ASN A 333 20.22 12.90 -11.66
N LEU A 334 19.48 13.06 -10.55
CA LEU A 334 18.14 13.63 -10.58
C LEU A 334 18.15 15.07 -11.10
N PRO A 335 17.19 15.48 -11.96
CA PRO A 335 16.98 16.88 -12.27
C PRO A 335 16.60 17.68 -11.02
N GLN A 336 17.07 18.92 -10.89
CA GLN A 336 16.89 19.77 -9.69
C GLN A 336 15.44 19.88 -9.17
N ILE A 337 14.46 19.89 -10.07
CA ILE A 337 13.03 19.92 -9.72
C ILE A 337 12.50 18.62 -9.10
N CYS A 338 13.19 17.49 -9.30
CA CYS A 338 12.89 16.17 -8.77
C CYS A 338 13.70 15.83 -7.51
N GLU A 339 14.75 16.58 -7.20
CA GLU A 339 15.55 16.43 -5.97
C GLU A 339 14.68 16.52 -4.71
N TYR A 340 15.07 15.81 -3.65
CA TYR A 340 14.38 15.93 -2.38
C TYR A 340 14.69 17.29 -1.73
N ARG A 341 13.64 17.98 -1.30
CA ARG A 341 13.75 19.08 -0.33
C ARG A 341 12.57 19.04 0.64
N PRO A 342 12.79 19.40 1.92
CA PRO A 342 11.73 19.49 2.92
C PRO A 342 10.54 20.34 2.47
N LEU A 343 9.36 20.01 2.98
CA LEU A 343 8.12 20.70 2.66
C LEU A 343 8.03 22.08 3.32
N THR A 344 7.65 23.07 2.52
CA THR A 344 7.37 24.44 2.97
C THR A 344 5.87 24.75 2.86
N PRO A 345 5.32 25.75 3.60
CA PRO A 345 3.92 26.14 3.44
C PRO A 345 3.53 26.53 2.00
N THR A 346 4.48 27.02 1.21
CA THR A 346 4.34 27.33 -0.21
C THR A 346 4.19 26.11 -1.13
N ASP A 347 4.54 24.90 -0.67
CA ASP A 347 4.33 23.65 -1.41
C ASP A 347 2.89 23.12 -1.30
N VAL A 348 2.12 23.56 -0.29
CA VAL A 348 0.69 23.18 -0.13
C VAL A 348 -0.30 24.28 -0.50
N GLN A 349 0.13 25.53 -0.49
CA GLN A 349 -0.67 26.65 -0.97
C GLN A 349 -0.83 26.62 -2.50
N ASN A 350 -1.80 27.38 -3.01
CA ASN A 350 -1.97 27.69 -4.44
C ASN A 350 -1.96 26.43 -5.35
N GLY A 351 -2.62 25.35 -4.92
CA GLY A 351 -2.77 24.12 -5.71
C GLY A 351 -1.51 23.25 -5.87
N ARG A 352 -0.39 23.60 -5.23
CA ARG A 352 0.92 22.92 -5.45
C ARG A 352 1.09 21.57 -4.76
N ALA A 353 0.14 21.19 -3.89
CA ALA A 353 0.11 19.95 -3.12
C ALA A 353 0.37 18.67 -3.96
N THR A 354 -0.10 18.63 -5.21
CA THR A 354 0.19 17.53 -6.15
C THR A 354 1.69 17.28 -6.32
N VAL A 355 2.48 18.33 -6.60
CA VAL A 355 3.94 18.22 -6.81
C VAL A 355 4.62 17.78 -5.50
N ALA A 356 4.19 18.33 -4.37
CA ALA A 356 4.71 17.96 -3.05
C ALA A 356 4.54 16.46 -2.76
N VAL A 357 3.36 15.90 -3.05
CA VAL A 357 3.04 14.47 -2.87
C VAL A 357 3.85 13.60 -3.83
N GLN A 358 3.89 13.93 -5.12
CA GLN A 358 4.62 13.13 -6.12
C GLN A 358 6.13 13.12 -5.85
N ARG A 359 6.71 14.27 -5.49
CA ARG A 359 8.14 14.40 -5.12
C ARG A 359 8.49 13.53 -3.92
N ASN A 360 7.74 13.63 -2.82
CA ASN A 360 7.98 12.78 -1.64
C ASN A 360 7.81 11.30 -1.97
N LEU A 361 6.76 10.91 -2.69
CA LEU A 361 6.51 9.51 -3.02
C LEU A 361 7.61 8.89 -3.90
N LEU A 362 8.20 9.66 -4.82
CA LEU A 362 9.35 9.23 -5.63
C LEU A 362 10.55 8.84 -4.73
N HIS A 363 10.90 9.71 -3.78
CA HIS A 363 11.99 9.46 -2.83
C HIS A 363 11.67 8.37 -1.80
N MET A 364 10.42 8.25 -1.35
CA MET A 364 9.98 7.16 -0.48
C MET A 364 10.08 5.80 -1.20
N VAL A 365 9.76 5.71 -2.50
CA VAL A 365 9.98 4.49 -3.30
C VAL A 365 11.48 4.19 -3.45
N TYR A 366 12.32 5.21 -3.68
CA TYR A 366 13.78 5.04 -3.75
C TYR A 366 14.35 4.43 -2.46
N HIS A 367 14.08 5.05 -1.30
CA HIS A 367 14.54 4.51 -0.01
C HIS A 367 13.91 3.15 0.31
N THR A 368 12.68 2.87 -0.13
CA THR A 368 12.08 1.52 0.00
C THR A 368 12.82 0.50 -0.84
N THR A 369 13.32 0.88 -2.02
CA THR A 369 14.12 0.03 -2.91
C THR A 369 15.51 -0.24 -2.32
N VAL A 370 16.19 0.78 -1.79
CA VAL A 370 17.45 0.62 -1.03
C VAL A 370 17.25 -0.26 0.20
N SER A 371 16.15 -0.07 0.95
CA SER A 371 15.81 -0.91 2.10
C SER A 371 15.57 -2.36 1.69
N ALA A 372 14.82 -2.61 0.62
CA ALA A 372 14.59 -3.95 0.08
C ALA A 372 15.88 -4.63 -0.42
N LEU A 373 16.78 -3.88 -1.08
CA LEU A 373 18.08 -4.36 -1.55
C LEU A 373 18.98 -4.84 -0.41
N HIS A 374 18.99 -4.15 0.73
CA HIS A 374 19.88 -4.48 1.85
C HIS A 374 19.22 -5.35 2.95
N ARG A 375 17.88 -5.45 2.98
CA ARG A 375 17.10 -6.21 3.99
C ARG A 375 17.50 -7.69 4.14
N PRO A 376 17.83 -8.47 3.09
CA PRO A 376 18.19 -9.88 3.27
C PRO A 376 19.47 -10.06 4.10
N GLN A 377 20.41 -9.12 3.99
CA GLN A 377 21.67 -9.09 4.75
C GLN A 377 21.56 -8.43 6.13
N PHE A 378 20.37 -7.93 6.50
CA PHE A 378 20.12 -7.31 7.81
C PHE A 378 20.09 -8.35 8.94
N LEU A 379 19.49 -9.52 8.65
CA LEU A 379 19.28 -10.62 9.59
C LEU A 379 20.60 -11.29 10.03
N PRO A 380 20.65 -11.90 11.23
CA PRO A 380 21.87 -12.51 11.77
C PRO A 380 22.15 -13.90 11.15
N ALA A 381 22.66 -13.93 9.91
CA ALA A 381 23.20 -15.16 9.30
C ALA A 381 24.64 -15.51 9.78
N SER A 382 25.30 -14.60 10.51
CA SER A 382 26.68 -14.78 10.95
C SER A 382 26.80 -15.75 12.13
N GLN A 383 27.25 -16.97 11.84
CA GLN A 383 28.00 -17.76 12.81
C GLN A 383 29.16 -16.92 13.38
N PRO A 384 29.58 -17.12 14.65
CA PRO A 384 30.66 -16.33 15.27
C PRO A 384 32.00 -16.40 14.52
N ASN A 385 32.19 -17.40 13.65
CA ASN A 385 33.39 -17.59 12.83
C ASN A 385 33.32 -16.94 11.43
N ALA A 386 32.28 -16.15 11.13
CA ALA A 386 32.12 -15.52 9.81
C ALA A 386 33.28 -14.55 9.47
N PRO A 387 33.83 -14.58 8.23
CA PRO A 387 34.97 -13.75 7.80
C PRO A 387 34.75 -12.23 7.99
N PRO A 388 35.82 -11.44 8.25
CA PRO A 388 35.69 -10.02 8.57
C PRO A 388 35.01 -9.20 7.46
N VAL A 389 35.29 -9.51 6.18
CA VAL A 389 34.65 -8.85 5.02
C VAL A 389 33.12 -9.02 5.03
N SER A 390 32.64 -10.22 5.39
CA SER A 390 31.19 -10.50 5.49
C SER A 390 30.52 -9.64 6.58
N ARG A 391 31.20 -9.43 7.71
CA ARG A 391 30.71 -8.58 8.81
C ARG A 391 30.58 -7.11 8.38
N GLN A 392 31.60 -6.58 7.68
CA GLN A 392 31.59 -5.21 7.18
C GLN A 392 30.46 -4.96 6.17
N ILE A 393 30.19 -5.92 5.29
CA ILE A 393 29.06 -5.86 4.34
C ILE A 393 27.71 -5.86 5.08
N GLN A 394 27.53 -6.74 6.08
CA GLN A 394 26.32 -6.77 6.91
C GLN A 394 26.12 -5.46 7.69
N GLU A 395 27.19 -4.86 8.20
CA GLU A 395 27.13 -3.58 8.92
C GLU A 395 26.74 -2.42 7.99
N MET A 396 27.33 -2.35 6.79
CA MET A 396 26.91 -1.41 5.74
C MET A 396 25.43 -1.60 5.38
N SER A 397 24.98 -2.83 5.14
CA SER A 397 23.58 -3.14 4.81
C SER A 397 22.63 -2.76 5.96
N ARG A 398 23.01 -2.97 7.22
CA ARG A 398 22.25 -2.48 8.40
C ARG A 398 22.18 -0.96 8.46
N MET A 399 23.27 -0.25 8.11
CA MET A 399 23.28 1.21 8.03
C MET A 399 22.34 1.73 6.95
N ARG A 400 22.39 1.17 5.73
CA ARG A 400 21.51 1.56 4.61
C ARG A 400 20.03 1.34 4.90
N VAL A 401 19.68 0.19 5.50
CA VAL A 401 18.29 -0.12 5.89
C VAL A 401 17.77 0.86 6.96
N ARG A 402 18.59 1.23 7.93
CA ARG A 402 18.23 2.19 9.00
C ARG A 402 18.12 3.63 8.50
N ASP A 403 19.04 4.08 7.65
CA ASP A 403 18.94 5.40 7.01
C ASP A 403 17.65 5.47 6.17
N ALA A 404 17.45 4.52 5.26
CA ALA A 404 16.24 4.47 4.43
C ALA A 404 14.94 4.51 5.26
N ALA A 405 14.86 3.75 6.36
CA ALA A 405 13.72 3.82 7.28
C ALA A 405 13.58 5.21 7.91
N GLY A 406 14.68 5.86 8.28
CA GLY A 406 14.72 7.25 8.77
C GLY A 406 14.20 8.27 7.74
N GLN A 407 14.68 8.22 6.50
CA GLN A 407 14.28 9.15 5.43
C GLN A 407 12.79 9.00 5.09
N ILE A 408 12.30 7.75 4.96
CA ILE A 408 10.86 7.45 4.78
C ILE A 408 10.03 8.02 5.94
N THR A 409 10.53 7.92 7.17
CA THR A 409 9.85 8.42 8.37
C THR A 409 9.77 9.95 8.40
N GLN A 410 10.85 10.63 7.98
CA GLN A 410 10.84 12.09 7.84
C GLN A 410 9.80 12.53 6.80
N MET A 411 9.85 11.98 5.58
CA MET A 411 8.89 12.32 4.52
C MET A 411 7.44 12.01 4.92
N ALA A 412 7.18 10.87 5.57
CA ALA A 412 5.86 10.55 6.10
C ALA A 412 5.39 11.57 7.17
N ALA A 413 6.28 12.01 8.06
CA ALA A 413 5.95 13.00 9.08
C ALA A 413 5.70 14.40 8.49
N GLU A 414 6.49 14.83 7.50
CA GLU A 414 6.28 16.10 6.79
C GLU A 414 4.96 16.08 6.02
N LEU A 415 4.64 15.00 5.30
CA LEU A 415 3.35 14.83 4.63
C LEU A 415 2.17 14.90 5.61
N HIS A 416 2.28 14.28 6.79
CA HIS A 416 1.25 14.34 7.83
C HIS A 416 1.10 15.76 8.43
N GLN A 417 2.21 16.44 8.71
CA GLN A 417 2.23 17.81 9.23
C GLN A 417 1.51 18.79 8.30
N PHE A 418 1.63 18.59 6.98
CA PHE A 418 0.95 19.40 5.97
C PHE A 418 -0.38 18.81 5.47
N HIS A 419 -0.89 17.76 6.13
CA HIS A 419 -2.15 17.06 5.80
C HIS A 419 -2.24 16.61 4.32
N LEU A 420 -1.12 16.09 3.80
CA LEU A 420 -0.95 15.54 2.46
C LEU A 420 -0.95 14.00 2.43
N GLU A 421 -0.87 13.35 3.59
CA GLU A 421 -0.82 11.89 3.73
C GLU A 421 -2.07 11.20 3.14
N ARG A 422 -3.23 11.86 3.24
CA ARG A 422 -4.51 11.46 2.60
C ARG A 422 -4.49 11.43 1.06
N TYR A 423 -3.43 11.94 0.43
CA TYR A 423 -3.23 11.95 -1.02
C TYR A 423 -2.25 10.88 -1.52
N LEU A 424 -1.69 10.06 -0.62
CA LEU A 424 -0.89 8.92 -1.02
C LEU A 424 -1.76 7.83 -1.68
N PRO A 425 -1.33 7.22 -2.81
CA PRO A 425 -1.93 6.00 -3.34
C PRO A 425 -1.67 4.81 -2.40
N THR A 426 -2.20 3.63 -2.71
CA THR A 426 -1.93 2.39 -1.95
C THR A 426 -0.44 2.12 -1.71
N ALA A 427 0.43 2.57 -2.63
CA ALA A 427 1.89 2.52 -2.49
C ALA A 427 2.44 3.27 -1.25
N GLY A 428 1.66 4.19 -0.63
CA GLY A 428 1.98 4.77 0.68
C GLY A 428 2.11 3.71 1.78
N VAL A 429 1.28 2.66 1.74
CA VAL A 429 1.39 1.51 2.66
C VAL A 429 2.66 0.72 2.36
N THR A 430 2.93 0.46 1.08
CA THR A 430 4.14 -0.25 0.58
C THR A 430 5.44 0.39 1.06
N VAL A 431 5.54 1.71 1.05
CA VAL A 431 6.79 2.40 1.44
C VAL A 431 6.91 2.59 2.96
N ILE A 432 5.79 2.80 3.68
CA ILE A 432 5.83 3.07 5.13
C ILE A 432 5.99 1.78 5.96
N LEU A 433 5.32 0.68 5.59
CA LEU A 433 5.36 -0.56 6.37
C LEU A 433 6.79 -1.12 6.59
N PRO A 434 7.69 -1.17 5.59
CA PRO A 434 9.09 -1.56 5.81
C PRO A 434 9.80 -0.68 6.84
N ALA A 435 9.63 0.65 6.80
CA ALA A 435 10.25 1.55 7.76
C ALA A 435 9.73 1.32 9.20
N MET A 436 8.42 1.07 9.36
CA MET A 436 7.82 0.71 10.65
C MET A 436 8.38 -0.59 11.22
N ILE A 437 8.62 -1.59 10.37
CA ILE A 437 9.22 -2.86 10.76
C ILE A 437 10.67 -2.67 11.24
N ILE A 438 11.46 -1.81 10.59
CA ILE A 438 12.84 -1.51 11.04
C ILE A 438 12.84 -0.77 12.39
N HIS A 439 11.93 0.19 12.60
CA HIS A 439 11.77 0.80 13.93
C HIS A 439 11.36 -0.22 14.99
N LEU A 440 10.42 -1.12 14.70
CA LEU A 440 10.01 -2.17 15.64
C LEU A 440 11.20 -3.04 16.10
N LEU A 441 12.13 -3.36 15.19
CA LEU A 441 13.36 -4.08 15.53
C LEU A 441 14.29 -3.22 16.40
N ASP A 442 14.54 -1.96 16.02
CA ASP A 442 15.43 -1.06 16.75
C ASP A 442 14.86 -0.62 18.12
N MET A 443 13.55 -0.72 18.34
CA MET A 443 12.91 -0.57 19.66
C MET A 443 13.36 -1.63 20.68
N LYS A 444 13.99 -2.73 20.24
CA LYS A 444 14.66 -3.73 21.09
C LYS A 444 16.18 -3.59 21.19
N SER A 445 16.79 -2.58 20.57
CA SER A 445 18.23 -2.33 20.70
C SER A 445 18.66 -2.18 22.17
N PRO A 446 19.82 -2.70 22.61
CA PRO A 446 20.32 -2.46 23.97
C PRO A 446 20.62 -0.98 24.24
N LEU A 447 20.87 -0.17 23.19
CA LEU A 447 21.16 1.26 23.30
C LEU A 447 19.88 2.11 23.52
N PRO A 448 19.75 2.85 24.64
CA PRO A 448 18.53 3.61 24.94
C PRO A 448 18.15 4.66 23.89
N GLU A 449 19.13 5.34 23.30
CA GLU A 449 18.91 6.39 22.29
C GLU A 449 18.33 5.81 20.99
N VAL A 450 18.82 4.63 20.58
CA VAL A 450 18.30 3.90 19.41
C VAL A 450 16.85 3.51 19.65
N ARG A 451 16.52 2.94 20.82
CA ARG A 451 15.13 2.66 21.19
C ARG A 451 14.26 3.91 21.17
N GLN A 452 14.72 5.03 21.74
CA GLN A 452 13.94 6.26 21.79
C GLN A 452 13.69 6.85 20.39
N LYS A 453 14.70 6.86 19.52
CA LYS A 453 14.57 7.29 18.11
C LYS A 453 13.60 6.40 17.35
N ALA A 454 13.71 5.09 17.51
CA ALA A 454 12.85 4.10 16.85
C ALA A 454 11.39 4.20 17.33
N THR A 455 11.16 4.27 18.65
CA THR A 455 9.82 4.50 19.23
C THR A 455 9.20 5.80 18.73
N LYS A 456 9.97 6.88 18.57
CA LYS A 456 9.48 8.13 17.97
C LYS A 456 9.09 7.92 16.51
N GLY A 457 9.96 7.30 15.70
CA GLY A 457 9.75 7.06 14.28
C GLY A 457 8.54 6.16 14.00
N PHE A 458 8.40 5.06 14.74
CA PHE A 458 7.25 4.17 14.69
C PHE A 458 5.92 4.93 14.89
N ARG A 459 5.83 5.78 15.93
CA ARG A 459 4.63 6.60 16.18
C ARG A 459 4.37 7.63 15.07
N GLN A 460 5.41 8.19 14.46
CA GLN A 460 5.26 9.13 13.34
C GLN A 460 4.68 8.43 12.09
N CYS A 461 5.18 7.25 11.75
CA CYS A 461 4.65 6.43 10.67
C CYS A 461 3.24 5.89 10.96
N MET A 462 2.94 5.49 12.21
CA MET A 462 1.62 4.96 12.57
C MET A 462 0.50 5.98 12.35
N LYS A 463 0.72 7.25 12.69
CA LYS A 463 -0.24 8.34 12.40
C LYS A 463 -0.59 8.47 10.92
N VAL A 464 0.35 8.20 10.01
CA VAL A 464 0.08 8.14 8.57
C VAL A 464 -0.66 6.86 8.23
N MET A 465 -0.23 5.70 8.74
CA MET A 465 -0.90 4.43 8.50
C MET A 465 -2.39 4.50 8.90
N GLU A 466 -2.70 5.05 10.08
CA GLU A 466 -4.06 5.36 10.56
C GLU A 466 -4.88 6.16 9.54
N LYS A 467 -4.30 7.16 8.87
CA LYS A 467 -4.97 7.95 7.82
C LYS A 467 -5.10 7.22 6.49
N LEU A 468 -4.23 6.26 6.21
CA LEU A 468 -4.36 5.35 5.06
C LEU A 468 -5.44 4.28 5.30
N ARG A 469 -5.72 3.90 6.56
CA ARG A 469 -6.84 3.01 6.93
C ARG A 469 -8.19 3.60 6.51
N ASP A 470 -8.38 4.91 6.59
CA ASP A 470 -9.61 5.60 6.09
C ASP A 470 -9.87 5.35 4.58
N ILE A 471 -8.89 4.80 3.82
CA ILE A 471 -8.90 4.68 2.35
C ILE A 471 -8.68 3.24 1.85
N TYR A 472 -7.76 2.49 2.46
CA TYR A 472 -7.23 1.22 1.94
C TYR A 472 -7.25 0.10 2.99
N ALA A 473 -7.82 -1.06 2.63
CA ALA A 473 -7.82 -2.24 3.51
C ALA A 473 -6.41 -2.76 3.80
N ALA A 474 -5.47 -2.62 2.85
CA ALA A 474 -4.05 -2.93 3.03
C ALA A 474 -3.43 -2.26 4.29
N ALA A 475 -3.91 -1.08 4.69
CA ALA A 475 -3.44 -0.40 5.89
C ALA A 475 -4.03 -0.98 7.19
N ASP A 476 -5.23 -1.59 7.17
CA ASP A 476 -5.75 -2.33 8.33
C ASP A 476 -4.90 -3.56 8.60
N PHE A 477 -4.66 -4.40 7.59
CA PHE A 477 -3.87 -5.62 7.74
C PHE A 477 -2.42 -5.30 8.15
N ALA A 478 -1.82 -4.25 7.58
CA ALA A 478 -0.51 -3.74 8.00
C ALA A 478 -0.51 -3.29 9.48
N THR A 479 -1.56 -2.62 9.95
CA THR A 479 -1.67 -2.17 11.35
C THR A 479 -1.89 -3.35 12.29
N GLY A 480 -2.82 -4.26 11.97
CA GLY A 480 -3.09 -5.47 12.77
C GLY A 480 -1.87 -6.38 12.90
N PHE A 481 -1.08 -6.52 11.83
CA PHE A 481 0.22 -7.21 11.86
C PHE A 481 1.18 -6.53 12.84
N LEU A 482 1.31 -5.21 12.79
CA LEU A 482 2.19 -4.44 13.70
C LEU A 482 1.71 -4.47 15.15
N ASP A 483 0.40 -4.51 15.40
CA ASP A 483 -0.18 -4.63 16.75
C ASP A 483 0.00 -6.06 17.31
N ALA A 484 -0.10 -7.10 16.48
CA ALA A 484 0.26 -8.47 16.85
C ALA A 484 1.78 -8.56 17.17
N ALA A 485 2.60 -7.93 16.33
CA ALA A 485 4.05 -7.87 16.49
C ALA A 485 4.47 -7.17 17.79
N LEU A 486 3.89 -6.02 18.12
CA LEU A 486 4.14 -5.30 19.38
C LEU A 486 3.79 -6.15 20.61
N ARG A 487 2.67 -6.88 20.55
CA ARG A 487 2.21 -7.80 21.61
C ARG A 487 3.16 -8.99 21.79
N LYS A 488 3.50 -9.74 20.73
CA LYS A 488 4.49 -10.83 20.80
C LYS A 488 5.88 -10.33 21.20
N ALA A 489 6.21 -9.08 20.86
CA ALA A 489 7.48 -8.46 21.24
C ALA A 489 7.52 -7.94 22.69
N ALA A 490 6.38 -7.87 23.41
CA ALA A 490 6.23 -7.27 24.73
C ALA A 490 6.66 -5.78 24.81
N ILE A 491 6.39 -5.02 23.73
CA ILE A 491 6.80 -3.60 23.62
C ILE A 491 5.61 -2.68 23.95
N ASP A 492 5.62 -2.07 25.14
CA ASP A 492 4.69 -0.98 25.47
C ASP A 492 5.17 0.34 24.86
N VAL A 493 4.50 0.75 23.77
CA VAL A 493 4.73 2.01 23.05
C VAL A 493 4.38 3.24 23.90
N ASN A 494 3.49 3.12 24.88
CA ASN A 494 2.92 4.23 25.65
C ASN A 494 3.64 4.46 26.99
N ALA A 495 4.03 3.41 27.72
CA ALA A 495 4.85 3.54 28.93
C ALA A 495 6.17 4.29 28.67
N GLN A 496 6.78 4.11 27.49
CA GLN A 496 7.97 4.86 27.09
C GLN A 496 7.70 6.37 26.86
N ALA A 497 6.48 6.76 26.47
CA ALA A 497 6.11 8.18 26.40
C ALA A 497 5.99 8.78 27.80
N GLN A 498 5.29 8.08 28.70
CA GLN A 498 5.10 8.51 30.08
C GLN A 498 6.45 8.66 30.81
N ASN A 499 7.34 7.65 30.72
CA ASN A 499 8.68 7.73 31.30
C ASN A 499 9.51 8.90 30.74
N ALA A 500 9.47 9.16 29.42
CA ALA A 500 10.19 10.29 28.83
C ALA A 500 9.63 11.65 29.30
N GLN A 501 8.32 11.76 29.48
CA GLN A 501 7.66 12.98 29.95
C GLN A 501 7.88 13.19 31.46
N GLN A 502 7.92 12.11 32.24
CA GLN A 502 8.27 12.13 33.66
C GLN A 502 9.76 12.48 33.87
N GLN A 503 10.66 11.99 33.01
CA GLN A 503 12.07 12.42 32.98
C GLN A 503 12.24 13.88 32.54
N ALA A 504 11.41 14.40 31.64
CA ALA A 504 11.42 15.82 31.27
C ALA A 504 10.97 16.71 32.45
N VAL A 505 9.93 16.29 33.19
CA VAL A 505 9.51 16.95 34.44
C VAL A 505 10.61 16.90 35.51
N LEU A 506 11.25 15.73 35.72
CA LEU A 506 12.38 15.60 36.65
C LEU A 506 13.59 16.47 36.24
N LYS A 507 13.91 16.58 34.95
CA LYS A 507 14.93 17.52 34.46
C LYS A 507 14.54 18.98 34.67
N SER A 508 13.27 19.32 34.53
CA SER A 508 12.77 20.67 34.83
C SER A 508 12.85 21.01 36.32
N ILE A 509 12.56 20.05 37.21
CA ILE A 509 12.69 20.19 38.67
C ILE A 509 14.16 20.34 39.06
N ASN A 510 15.05 19.47 38.55
CA ASN A 510 16.49 19.56 38.85
C ASN A 510 17.10 20.87 38.29
N GLY A 511 16.62 21.35 37.15
CA GLY A 511 16.99 22.65 36.60
C GLY A 511 16.63 23.82 37.53
N ALA A 512 15.44 23.79 38.14
CA ALA A 512 15.00 24.79 39.10
C ALA A 512 15.75 24.72 40.45
N PHE A 513 16.20 23.54 40.89
CA PHE A 513 17.08 23.41 42.06
C PHE A 513 18.52 23.87 41.77
N SER A 514 18.98 23.80 40.52
CA SER A 514 20.35 24.18 40.15
C SER A 514 20.60 25.69 40.23
N THR A 515 19.57 26.52 40.18
CA THR A 515 19.67 27.99 40.24
C THR A 515 19.51 28.58 41.64
N SER A 516 19.26 27.78 42.68
CA SER A 516 19.00 28.29 44.04
C SER A 516 20.22 28.38 44.96
N PHE A 517 21.45 28.16 44.46
CA PHE A 517 22.66 28.10 45.31
C PHE A 517 23.91 28.81 44.74
N ALA A 518 23.72 29.95 44.06
CA ALA A 518 24.81 30.86 43.72
C ALA A 518 24.32 32.33 43.69
N GLY A 519 24.69 33.13 44.70
CA GLY A 519 24.32 34.55 44.71
C GLY A 519 24.27 35.24 46.08
N VAL A 520 25.41 35.36 46.77
CA VAL A 520 25.55 36.30 47.89
C VAL A 520 26.72 37.24 47.59
N HIS A 521 26.42 38.50 47.22
CA HIS A 521 27.05 39.73 47.76
C HIS A 521 26.68 41.00 46.95
N THR A 522 25.94 41.90 47.62
CA THR A 522 26.06 43.38 47.57
C THR A 522 26.16 44.15 46.23
N ALA A 523 25.09 44.86 45.89
CA ALA A 523 25.09 46.20 45.28
C ALA A 523 23.90 47.02 45.84
N ARG A 524 23.78 48.33 45.53
CA ARG A 524 23.04 49.31 46.35
C ARG A 524 22.34 50.40 45.50
N SER A 525 21.14 50.83 45.92
CA SER A 525 20.39 52.02 45.44
C SER A 525 19.96 51.99 43.96
N GLU A 526 18.95 52.72 43.45
CA GLU A 526 17.78 53.50 43.93
C GLU A 526 16.73 53.39 42.77
N GLU A 527 15.41 53.62 42.85
CA GLU A 527 14.67 54.82 43.29
C GLU A 527 13.12 54.56 43.35
N LEU A 528 12.33 55.60 43.62
CA LEU A 528 10.86 55.75 43.85
C LEU A 528 9.90 55.27 42.71
N SER A 529 8.56 55.10 42.84
CA SER A 529 7.56 55.38 43.91
C SER A 529 6.22 54.62 43.77
N THR A 530 5.37 54.67 44.82
CA THR A 530 3.98 54.15 45.00
C THR A 530 2.89 55.16 44.53
N PRO A 531 1.52 54.90 44.50
CA PRO A 531 0.70 54.10 45.45
C PRO A 531 -0.53 53.27 44.91
N PRO A 532 -1.22 52.51 45.80
CA PRO A 532 -2.42 51.69 45.51
C PRO A 532 -3.73 52.26 46.13
N PRO A 533 -4.86 51.52 46.06
CA PRO A 533 -5.99 51.65 47.00
C PRO A 533 -6.23 50.39 47.87
N ASP A 534 -6.72 50.60 49.08
CA ASP A 534 -6.84 49.60 50.16
C ASP A 534 -8.07 48.67 50.08
N ASN A 535 -7.98 47.49 50.73
CA ASN A 535 -8.76 47.18 51.95
C ASN A 535 -8.33 45.83 52.60
N ALA A 536 -8.25 45.81 53.93
CA ALA A 536 -8.00 44.63 54.78
C ALA A 536 -9.11 44.51 55.86
N PRO A 537 -9.25 43.40 56.64
CA PRO A 537 -8.33 43.00 57.73
C PRO A 537 -7.82 41.54 57.59
N TYR A 538 -6.64 41.13 58.10
CA TYR A 538 -6.25 40.83 59.51
C TYR A 538 -7.14 39.77 60.20
N LEU A 539 -6.65 38.72 60.88
CA LEU A 539 -5.29 38.22 61.19
C LEU A 539 -5.20 36.71 60.71
N THR A 540 -4.23 35.82 60.98
CA THR A 540 -3.06 35.74 61.91
C THR A 540 -1.97 34.81 61.31
N ALA A 541 -1.04 34.26 62.10
CA ALA A 541 -0.10 33.20 61.72
C ALA A 541 0.06 32.17 62.87
N THR A 542 0.69 31.02 62.58
CA THR A 542 0.72 29.75 63.36
C THR A 542 -0.65 29.07 63.47
N GLU A 543 -0.79 27.74 63.31
CA GLU A 543 0.24 26.68 63.23
C GLU A 543 0.40 26.07 61.82
N VAL A 544 1.41 25.20 61.64
CA VAL A 544 1.82 24.63 60.34
C VAL A 544 1.92 23.10 60.44
N SER A 545 1.60 22.41 59.35
CA SER A 545 1.82 20.97 59.11
C SER A 545 1.00 19.98 59.94
N ASP A 546 -0.12 19.49 59.38
CA ASP A 546 -0.62 18.14 59.70
C ASP A 546 -1.39 17.47 58.53
N TRP A 547 -0.94 17.68 57.28
CA TRP A 547 -1.64 17.24 56.05
C TRP A 547 -0.88 16.23 55.19
N CYS A 548 -0.02 15.40 55.80
CA CYS A 548 0.70 14.35 55.07
C CYS A 548 0.90 13.02 55.83
N THR A 549 0.01 12.65 56.76
CA THR A 549 0.08 11.33 57.41
C THR A 549 -1.27 10.66 57.69
N ARG A 550 -1.74 9.79 56.77
CA ARG A 550 -2.16 8.39 57.06
C ARG A 550 -2.72 7.70 55.80
N ASN A 551 -2.43 6.41 55.66
CA ASN A 551 -2.73 5.61 54.48
C ASN A 551 -3.42 4.31 54.90
N ARG A 552 -4.65 4.04 54.38
CA ARG A 552 -5.46 2.81 54.57
C ARG A 552 -5.96 2.60 56.04
N THR A 553 -7.03 1.83 56.33
CA THR A 553 -7.54 0.56 55.75
C THR A 553 -9.05 0.34 56.00
N LEU A 554 -9.60 -0.75 55.42
CA LEU A 554 -10.87 -1.46 55.74
C LEU A 554 -12.21 -0.93 55.15
N ALA A 555 -13.19 -1.85 55.05
CA ALA A 555 -14.51 -1.73 54.38
C ALA A 555 -15.67 -2.11 55.34
N PRO A 556 -16.97 -1.96 54.95
CA PRO A 556 -17.75 -3.19 54.67
C PRO A 556 -18.99 -3.11 53.70
N ARG A 557 -19.56 -4.31 53.50
CA ARG A 557 -20.78 -4.84 52.82
C ARG A 557 -22.13 -4.07 52.69
N ASN A 558 -22.82 -4.42 51.58
CA ASN A 558 -24.22 -4.89 51.33
C ASN A 558 -25.47 -4.36 52.09
N VAL A 559 -26.57 -4.18 51.31
CA VAL A 559 -27.96 -4.77 51.39
C VAL A 559 -28.70 -4.25 50.13
N GLU A 560 -29.43 -4.95 49.25
CA GLU A 560 -30.27 -6.18 49.19
C GLU A 560 -31.80 -5.90 49.18
N ALA A 561 -32.50 -6.28 48.09
CA ALA A 561 -33.97 -6.38 47.98
C ALA A 561 -34.42 -7.20 46.73
N ASN A 562 -35.40 -8.10 46.87
CA ASN A 562 -36.06 -8.91 45.83
C ASN A 562 -37.45 -9.39 46.37
N PRO A 563 -38.48 -9.75 45.56
CA PRO A 563 -38.61 -11.04 44.84
C PRO A 563 -39.16 -10.83 43.39
N ALA A 564 -39.57 -11.80 42.54
CA ALA A 564 -39.99 -13.21 42.65
C ALA A 564 -39.87 -13.88 41.22
N VAL A 565 -40.56 -14.94 40.73
CA VAL A 565 -40.99 -16.33 41.08
C VAL A 565 -41.92 -16.75 39.91
N ALA A 566 -41.87 -17.91 39.22
CA ALA A 566 -41.00 -19.10 39.10
C ALA A 566 -41.37 -19.76 37.73
N GLY A 567 -40.80 -20.86 37.18
CA GLY A 567 -39.79 -21.84 37.59
C GLY A 567 -40.08 -23.23 36.97
N SER A 568 -39.06 -24.09 36.79
CA SER A 568 -39.13 -25.49 36.25
C SER A 568 -39.44 -25.62 34.73
N HIS A 569 -39.15 -26.69 33.96
CA HIS A 569 -38.56 -28.04 34.19
C HIS A 569 -37.71 -28.51 32.96
N SER A 570 -37.05 -29.68 33.01
CA SER A 570 -36.29 -30.38 31.93
C SER A 570 -36.16 -31.89 32.26
N PRO A 571 -35.60 -32.80 31.41
CA PRO A 571 -35.18 -32.72 30.00
C PRO A 571 -36.19 -33.46 29.05
N PRO A 572 -36.02 -34.66 28.39
CA PRO A 572 -34.98 -35.73 28.40
C PRO A 572 -34.36 -36.04 26.99
N HIS A 573 -33.92 -37.29 26.74
CA HIS A 573 -33.45 -37.88 25.45
C HIS A 573 -34.48 -38.95 24.93
N THR A 574 -34.32 -39.83 23.90
CA THR A 574 -33.14 -40.48 23.28
C THR A 574 -33.46 -41.21 21.93
N GLU A 575 -32.44 -41.42 21.09
CA GLU A 575 -32.13 -42.63 20.27
C GLU A 575 -32.88 -43.14 18.99
N THR A 576 -32.04 -43.71 18.08
CA THR A 576 -32.21 -44.85 17.13
C THR A 576 -32.92 -44.77 15.74
N GLN A 577 -32.17 -45.26 14.73
CA GLN A 577 -32.56 -46.10 13.55
C GLN A 577 -33.46 -45.50 12.44
N SER A 578 -33.43 -45.97 11.17
CA SER A 578 -32.38 -46.66 10.37
C SER A 578 -32.74 -46.56 8.86
N ASP A 579 -31.76 -46.84 7.98
CA ASP A 579 -31.90 -47.14 6.53
C ASP A 579 -32.49 -46.02 5.61
N GLY A 580 -32.17 -45.95 4.32
CA GLY A 580 -31.19 -46.69 3.52
C GLY A 580 -31.25 -46.31 2.02
N ALA A 581 -30.23 -46.75 1.25
CA ALA A 581 -30.14 -46.79 -0.22
C ALA A 581 -30.23 -45.49 -1.08
N GLU A 582 -29.15 -45.28 -1.85
CA GLU A 582 -29.09 -44.87 -3.27
C GLU A 582 -30.06 -43.83 -3.89
N GLY A 583 -29.51 -42.87 -4.67
CA GLY A 583 -30.15 -42.58 -5.97
C GLY A 583 -30.16 -41.14 -6.55
N ARG A 584 -29.01 -40.66 -7.04
CA ARG A 584 -28.88 -39.72 -8.20
C ARG A 584 -29.37 -38.26 -8.06
N THR A 585 -28.87 -37.45 -8.99
CA THR A 585 -29.19 -36.06 -9.38
C THR A 585 -30.58 -35.98 -10.08
N PRO A 586 -31.23 -34.80 -10.30
CA PRO A 586 -30.59 -33.51 -10.65
C PRO A 586 -31.25 -32.15 -10.24
N SER A 587 -30.50 -31.10 -10.57
CA SER A 587 -30.84 -29.72 -10.99
C SER A 587 -32.23 -29.08 -10.75
N ALA A 588 -32.14 -27.86 -10.19
CA ALA A 588 -32.78 -26.61 -10.62
C ALA A 588 -34.26 -26.31 -10.28
N SER A 589 -34.49 -25.02 -9.97
CA SER A 589 -35.77 -24.36 -9.63
C SER A 589 -36.47 -24.88 -8.35
N GLY A 590 -37.13 -24.03 -7.53
CA GLY A 590 -37.19 -22.57 -7.57
C GLY A 590 -38.55 -22.05 -7.07
N SER A 591 -38.62 -21.57 -5.82
CA SER A 591 -39.83 -20.98 -5.24
C SER A 591 -39.49 -19.81 -4.33
N SER A 592 -39.95 -18.61 -4.69
CA SER A 592 -39.92 -17.43 -3.83
C SER A 592 -41.04 -17.49 -2.80
N THR A 593 -40.70 -17.39 -1.51
CA THR A 593 -41.63 -17.00 -0.44
C THR A 593 -41.04 -15.78 0.26
N GLU A 594 -41.82 -14.70 0.35
CA GLU A 594 -41.40 -13.46 1.01
C GLU A 594 -41.62 -13.56 2.52
N GLU A 595 -40.54 -13.62 3.31
CA GLU A 595 -40.55 -13.19 4.70
C GLU A 595 -39.44 -12.15 4.91
N ARG A 596 -39.68 -11.19 5.82
CA ARG A 596 -38.83 -10.00 5.98
C ARG A 596 -38.01 -10.05 7.26
N ASP A 597 -36.78 -9.57 7.14
CA ASP A 597 -36.00 -8.88 8.19
C ASP A 597 -35.96 -9.51 9.59
N ALA A 598 -35.15 -10.56 9.73
CA ALA A 598 -34.41 -10.85 10.97
C ALA A 598 -33.05 -11.48 10.63
N MET A 599 -32.05 -10.66 10.28
CA MET A 599 -30.65 -11.13 10.20
C MET A 599 -30.00 -11.03 11.58
N ASP A 600 -29.69 -12.18 12.18
CA ASP A 600 -29.05 -12.27 13.49
C ASP A 600 -27.68 -11.59 13.52
N LEU A 601 -27.50 -10.70 14.50
CA LEU A 601 -26.30 -9.87 14.66
C LEU A 601 -25.19 -10.55 15.49
N ASP A 602 -25.10 -11.88 15.46
CA ASP A 602 -24.24 -12.67 16.37
C ASP A 602 -23.12 -13.49 15.69
N MET A 603 -23.04 -13.49 14.35
CA MET A 603 -21.95 -14.16 13.61
C MET A 603 -20.65 -13.32 13.54
N VAL A 604 -20.21 -12.77 14.68
CA VAL A 604 -19.07 -11.84 14.78
C VAL A 604 -17.89 -12.40 15.60
N LEU A 605 -18.10 -13.50 16.36
CA LEU A 605 -17.10 -14.07 17.27
C LEU A 605 -16.82 -15.57 17.03
N GLY A 606 -16.70 -15.97 15.76
CA GLY A 606 -16.00 -17.21 15.41
C GLY A 606 -14.49 -17.03 15.55
N GLN A 607 -13.82 -17.86 16.37
CA GLN A 607 -12.36 -17.84 16.53
C GLN A 607 -11.66 -18.66 15.43
N ASP A 608 -11.78 -18.24 14.17
CA ASP A 608 -10.93 -18.77 13.10
C ASP A 608 -9.58 -18.02 13.10
N GLU A 609 -8.48 -18.77 13.09
CA GLU A 609 -7.12 -18.23 13.24
C GLU A 609 -6.66 -17.58 11.92
N PHE A 610 -6.62 -16.24 11.90
CA PHE A 610 -6.34 -15.44 10.70
C PHE A 610 -4.99 -15.80 10.07
N ASP A 611 -5.00 -16.29 8.82
CA ASP A 611 -3.78 -16.67 8.13
C ASP A 611 -3.01 -15.45 7.59
N TRP A 612 -2.02 -15.02 8.36
CA TRP A 612 -1.08 -13.96 7.99
C TRP A 612 -0.25 -14.28 6.74
N ASN A 613 -0.16 -15.54 6.29
CA ASN A 613 0.65 -15.95 5.14
C ASN A 613 0.17 -15.29 3.83
N ALA A 614 -1.12 -15.00 3.69
CA ALA A 614 -1.65 -14.33 2.49
C ALA A 614 -1.19 -12.86 2.36
N LEU A 615 -0.88 -12.18 3.49
CA LEU A 615 -0.37 -10.80 3.51
C LEU A 615 1.16 -10.72 3.66
N THR A 616 1.78 -11.72 4.30
CA THR A 616 3.21 -11.68 4.68
C THR A 616 4.08 -12.69 3.94
N GLY A 617 3.47 -13.68 3.30
CA GLY A 617 4.11 -14.89 2.76
C GLY A 617 4.30 -15.98 3.83
N PRO A 618 4.26 -17.28 3.47
CA PRO A 618 4.24 -18.43 4.38
C PRO A 618 5.57 -18.71 5.11
N ASN A 619 6.37 -17.68 5.34
CA ASN A 619 7.70 -17.72 5.94
C ASN A 619 8.07 -16.38 6.60
N LEU A 620 7.10 -15.60 7.10
CA LEU A 620 7.37 -14.59 8.13
C LEU A 620 7.36 -15.27 9.52
N ASP A 621 8.22 -16.29 9.65
CA ASP A 621 8.49 -16.99 10.91
C ASP A 621 8.96 -15.97 11.95
N PHE A 622 8.04 -15.68 12.87
CA PHE A 622 8.22 -14.65 13.88
C PHE A 622 9.25 -15.04 14.94
N ASP A 623 9.57 -16.33 15.07
CA ASP A 623 10.55 -16.84 16.03
C ASP A 623 11.95 -16.89 15.40
N GLN A 624 12.09 -17.21 14.11
CA GLN A 624 13.34 -16.91 13.37
C GLN A 624 13.59 -15.40 13.25
N TRP A 625 12.55 -14.55 13.29
CA TRP A 625 12.68 -13.09 13.36
C TRP A 625 12.99 -12.52 14.75
N LEU A 626 12.61 -13.22 15.83
CA LEU A 626 12.87 -12.84 17.23
C LEU A 626 14.01 -13.63 17.89
N GLN A 627 14.68 -14.54 17.18
CA GLN A 627 15.91 -15.20 17.63
C GLN A 627 17.08 -14.20 17.61
N PHE A 628 17.20 -13.46 18.69
CA PHE A 628 18.42 -12.72 19.04
C PHE A 628 19.59 -13.70 19.21
N PRO A 629 20.83 -13.31 18.86
CA PRO A 629 22.01 -13.96 19.40
C PRO A 629 21.92 -13.96 20.93
N ALA A 630 22.24 -15.08 21.59
CA ALA A 630 22.24 -15.13 23.04
C ALA A 630 23.31 -14.17 23.60
N GLU A 631 22.87 -13.08 24.24
CA GLU A 631 23.79 -12.11 24.84
C GLU A 631 24.45 -12.71 26.09
N GLY A 632 25.78 -12.83 26.06
CA GLY A 632 26.61 -12.85 27.26
C GLY A 632 26.45 -14.04 28.21
N VAL A 633 26.67 -15.27 27.74
CA VAL A 633 27.14 -16.33 28.67
C VAL A 633 28.58 -15.97 29.08
N ASN A 634 28.76 -15.55 30.32
CA ASN A 634 30.09 -15.35 30.90
C ASN A 634 30.83 -16.69 30.97
N ASN A 635 32.12 -16.70 30.61
CA ASN A 635 32.99 -17.86 30.79
C ASN A 635 33.28 -18.09 32.28
N THR A 636 32.47 -18.91 32.95
CA THR A 636 32.82 -19.61 34.18
C THR A 636 32.29 -21.04 34.15
N ASP A 637 33.21 -21.97 33.99
CA ASP A 637 33.18 -23.37 34.44
C ASP A 637 31.98 -24.26 34.07
N GLY A 638 32.20 -25.09 33.05
CA GLY A 638 32.26 -26.53 33.25
C GLY A 638 30.95 -27.31 33.41
N ASP A 639 30.47 -27.85 32.29
CA ASP A 639 30.12 -29.27 32.28
C ASP A 639 30.48 -29.93 30.92
N PHE A 640 30.92 -31.18 30.96
CA PHE A 640 31.45 -31.92 29.79
C PHE A 640 31.10 -33.41 29.87
N MET A 641 30.77 -33.99 28.71
CA MET A 641 30.13 -35.31 28.48
C MET A 641 28.61 -35.30 28.63
N GLY A 642 27.91 -36.03 27.76
CA GLY A 642 26.45 -36.19 27.89
C GLY A 642 25.62 -36.50 26.65
N MET A 643 26.13 -37.20 25.62
CA MET A 643 25.40 -38.22 24.80
C MET A 643 26.13 -38.54 23.49
N PHE A 644 27.01 -39.54 23.53
CA PHE A 644 27.37 -40.35 22.36
C PHE A 644 27.38 -41.83 22.78
N GLY A 645 26.62 -42.66 22.07
CA GLY A 645 26.60 -44.12 22.22
C GLY A 645 25.30 -44.76 21.72
N THR A 646 25.29 -45.96 21.13
CA THR A 646 26.42 -46.85 20.78
C THR A 646 25.97 -47.95 19.79
N ALA A 647 26.89 -48.39 18.90
CA ALA A 647 26.86 -49.60 18.04
C ALA A 647 25.78 -49.68 16.91
N ALA A 648 25.98 -50.18 15.67
CA ALA A 648 27.01 -50.99 14.96
C ALA A 648 26.87 -52.54 15.09
N PRO A 649 27.42 -53.41 14.17
CA PRO A 649 27.90 -53.23 12.77
C PRO A 649 27.56 -54.38 11.76
N ALA A 650 28.14 -54.30 10.53
CA ALA A 650 28.45 -55.38 9.55
C ALA A 650 27.30 -55.93 8.65
N ALA A 651 27.54 -56.49 7.44
CA ALA A 651 28.81 -56.94 6.80
C ALA A 651 28.89 -56.67 5.26
N ALA A 652 29.98 -57.13 4.63
CA ALA A 652 30.40 -56.90 3.23
C ALA A 652 29.66 -57.80 2.18
N MET A 653 29.94 -57.87 0.87
CA MET A 653 31.10 -57.43 0.05
C MET A 653 30.73 -57.38 -1.46
N GLY A 654 31.45 -56.60 -2.27
CA GLY A 654 31.38 -56.65 -3.75
C GLY A 654 32.27 -55.61 -4.43
N LYS A 655 33.05 -56.01 -5.44
CA LYS A 655 33.94 -55.13 -6.25
C LYS A 655 33.59 -55.25 -7.72
N GLU A 656 33.82 -54.17 -8.48
CA GLU A 656 34.65 -54.25 -9.70
C GLU A 656 35.29 -52.89 -10.03
N HIS A 657 36.28 -52.89 -10.94
CA HIS A 657 37.21 -51.78 -11.21
C HIS A 657 37.24 -51.51 -12.72
N VAL A 658 37.19 -50.24 -13.14
CA VAL A 658 37.81 -49.76 -14.40
C VAL A 658 38.29 -48.33 -14.16
N ASP A 659 39.56 -48.04 -14.46
CA ASP A 659 40.13 -46.70 -14.40
C ASP A 659 39.95 -45.96 -15.75
N MET A 660 39.86 -44.63 -15.71
CA MET A 660 40.18 -43.77 -16.86
C MET A 660 40.88 -42.50 -16.39
N ASP A 661 42.01 -42.19 -17.04
CA ASP A 661 42.83 -41.01 -16.82
C ASP A 661 43.64 -40.73 -18.12
N TRP A 662 44.24 -39.54 -18.24
CA TRP A 662 45.12 -39.04 -19.31
C TRP A 662 44.49 -38.50 -20.62
N ILE A 663 44.38 -37.15 -20.67
CA ILE A 663 45.08 -36.22 -21.61
C ILE A 663 44.97 -36.51 -23.13
N GLU A 664 44.56 -35.56 -24.00
CA GLU A 664 45.36 -34.38 -24.38
C GLU A 664 44.54 -33.18 -24.97
N SER A 665 45.23 -32.13 -25.47
CA SER A 665 44.68 -30.81 -25.82
C SER A 665 45.30 -30.18 -27.07
N ALA A 666 44.47 -29.62 -27.96
CA ALA A 666 44.81 -28.60 -28.95
C ALA A 666 43.52 -27.78 -29.28
N LYS A 667 43.43 -26.46 -29.10
CA LYS A 667 44.17 -25.30 -29.66
C LYS A 667 43.77 -24.85 -31.07
N ASP A 668 43.33 -23.58 -31.10
CA ASP A 668 43.54 -22.56 -32.14
C ASP A 668 43.15 -22.86 -33.60
N ARG A 669 42.05 -22.22 -34.07
CA ARG A 669 42.02 -21.50 -35.37
C ARG A 669 40.81 -20.57 -35.55
N LYS A 670 41.13 -19.35 -36.01
CA LYS A 670 40.31 -18.31 -36.66
C LYS A 670 41.28 -17.40 -37.43
N PRO A 671 40.82 -16.55 -38.36
CA PRO A 671 39.57 -16.55 -39.13
C PRO A 671 39.86 -16.63 -40.65
N GLU A 672 38.84 -16.49 -41.51
CA GLU A 672 38.97 -15.72 -42.76
C GLU A 672 37.58 -15.27 -43.28
N ALA A 673 37.55 -14.34 -44.23
CA ALA A 673 36.31 -13.75 -44.75
C ALA A 673 36.40 -13.31 -46.23
N THR A 674 35.37 -13.62 -47.00
CA THR A 674 35.10 -13.17 -48.38
C THR A 674 33.58 -13.24 -48.58
N VAL A 675 32.85 -12.11 -48.70
CA VAL A 675 32.70 -11.20 -49.86
C VAL A 675 31.70 -11.72 -50.92
N ALA A 676 30.61 -10.96 -51.05
CA ALA A 676 29.67 -10.83 -52.18
C ALA A 676 28.84 -12.06 -52.66
N ALA A 677 27.57 -12.06 -52.28
CA ALA A 677 26.44 -11.99 -53.23
C ALA A 677 25.27 -11.24 -52.58
#